data_AF-A0A8H5BEB8-F1
#
_entry.id   AF-A0A8H5BEB8-F1
#
_cell.length_a   1.000
_cell.length_b   1.000
_cell.length_c   1.000
_cell.angle_alpha   90.00
_cell.angle_beta   90.00
_cell.angle_gamma   90.00
#
_symmetry.space_group_name_H-M   'P 1'
#
loop_
_entity.id
_entity.type
_entity.pdbx_description
1 polymer ?
#
loop_
_entity_poly.entity_id
_entity_poly.type
_entity_poly.pdbx_seq_one_letter_code
_entity_poly.pdbx_strand_id
1 'polypeptide(L)'
;MAPPNSSAVKSRFLLKDIVLERTDTLIEYWKSLNVTELWAAGIPASRNSLSLTRISPRRWAMSGSIELSAEGDGLVFILKSEGGDDIGFVHLDKLDIRASKTEFEEKISKQVEMYDAHVHLTMSFKIVEKLLKSRFLLKDIVLERIDTMNESGKPLKVTELWVSGTPASPNGKCLSLTRVSARRWERVGSIELPAEGDGLVCIVKSEEGDDVGFVHLDSVEMRAFEADSKRSFKKDLQMCDAQIHMTVSCEIVEVPFDSIQEASDLATELTARGIMLRHRFKRTGNFADVAEAISVQQRAVALTPAGDPLLPGRLSDLGNSFTSRFQWTGSLSDIAQAISNQQKAVTLTHEGDIGLPDRLNNLALAFLIRHERTGDLSDISKAIPVIQQVVGLTPANHPNLPLFLANLGGAFSTRFERTGDPADVAKCILARQKAVELTPEGHENMPTLLMNLGNAFRLRFEQSANLSDISEAISAHMKAVDLLREDHHDMPSILTALGNSCSSRFDRTREPTVLAVSISALQKSVQLTPANHPDLPDRLINLGVSLMRRFELAGELADIEEAVSAQTRAIALTPENMLHATMLNNLAVSLMRRFGRTGNVSDVVKAEKAHQKAVELTPEGHENLPSLLTNVANSWRVRFDHSHNLGDMEKCISNYKSAATCTVGSSLIKLEAAQNWATLLNTHFPKSPQVLPAFDTTLGYVSLLAGLEQTVHGRYIWLQSVPGLALSAAAAACSLDRPDKALEFLEQGRCLVWGQLNNLRTPLDEIRSIDSNLADRIADISKRLENAASSRETTHTTMSLSEKIALEDESHSHLKLAQQWDELLKTARAIPGFENFLQPLPSSALLRHLPASGPIVVINVDERRCDVISLLAGVDEPLHIPLPNFSLDKAKKYRADLKILLRSGRFRAREEDASMVLGGEAAARPIRPVNRARRDGDIVHGVLCGLWNDVVKPILDALGFSRDPTSTEVLPRIWWCPTGAMSFLPLHAAGIYTGSKSESILDYAVSSYTPTVTAISNRVRNHRAIDKSVSGLFLTSQPNAPGATSIPGTTQEAQSIQSLAVENGARVLKLEGSDVTAGDCLKHMENFSSVHLACHASQDAADPLQSRFLLHKGSLNLATILQSNLKNADLAFLSACQTSTGEEKLSDEAVHLAAGMLAAGYRRVVATMWSIGDQPAQEVANSFYKYLWSHREGDSDGGFDGTLSAYALHHAVQQLRHRLDNSESSLLTWVPYVHFGY
;
A
#
# COMPACT_ATOMS: atom_id res chain seq x y z
N MET A 1 22.89 -64.32 24.41
CA MET A 1 21.98 -64.90 23.41
C MET A 1 21.69 -63.84 22.36
N ALA A 2 22.20 -64.02 21.14
CA ALA A 2 21.85 -63.19 19.99
C ALA A 2 20.53 -63.68 19.37
N PRO A 3 19.70 -62.81 18.77
CA PRO A 3 18.73 -63.21 17.75
C PRO A 3 19.27 -62.92 16.33
N PRO A 4 18.70 -63.55 15.29
CA PRO A 4 19.44 -64.01 14.12
C PRO A 4 19.50 -63.01 12.96
N ASN A 5 20.57 -63.16 12.17
CA ASN A 5 20.72 -62.66 10.80
C ASN A 5 19.53 -63.06 9.92
N SER A 6 18.92 -62.08 9.24
CA SER A 6 18.32 -62.31 7.93
C SER A 6 18.93 -61.32 6.94
N SER A 7 19.77 -61.84 6.05
CA SER A 7 20.31 -61.15 4.88
C SER A 7 19.21 -61.07 3.82
N ALA A 8 18.53 -59.93 3.70
CA ALA A 8 17.67 -59.66 2.55
C ALA A 8 18.55 -59.40 1.32
N VAL A 9 18.49 -60.30 0.34
CA VAL A 9 19.08 -60.14 -0.98
C VAL A 9 18.40 -58.94 -1.67
N LYS A 10 19.12 -57.83 -1.88
CA LYS A 10 18.66 -56.72 -2.72
C LYS A 10 18.71 -57.16 -4.19
N SER A 11 17.56 -57.56 -4.73
CA SER A 11 17.40 -57.86 -6.15
C SER A 11 17.16 -56.56 -6.92
N ARG A 12 17.95 -56.28 -7.96
CA ARG A 12 17.72 -55.17 -8.92
C ARG A 12 17.07 -55.74 -10.19
N PHE A 13 16.00 -55.11 -10.68
CA PHE A 13 15.31 -55.49 -11.90
C PHE A 13 15.46 -54.42 -12.97
N LEU A 14 15.67 -54.84 -14.21
CA LEU A 14 15.81 -53.99 -15.38
C LEU A 14 14.66 -54.28 -16.34
N LEU A 15 13.73 -53.33 -16.50
CA LEU A 15 12.68 -53.39 -17.53
C LEU A 15 13.26 -52.91 -18.86
N LYS A 16 13.11 -53.71 -19.91
CA LYS A 16 13.50 -53.37 -21.29
C LYS A 16 12.41 -53.82 -22.26
N ASP A 17 12.11 -52.97 -23.23
CA ASP A 17 11.29 -53.26 -24.41
C ASP A 17 9.85 -53.70 -24.12
N ILE A 18 9.04 -52.79 -23.57
CA ILE A 18 7.60 -52.98 -23.34
C ILE A 18 6.83 -52.69 -24.62
N VAL A 19 5.97 -53.62 -25.05
CA VAL A 19 5.09 -53.46 -26.22
C VAL A 19 3.65 -53.38 -25.76
N LEU A 20 2.96 -52.30 -26.12
CA LEU A 20 1.54 -52.10 -25.82
C LEU A 20 0.70 -52.51 -27.04
N GLU A 21 -0.21 -53.48 -26.87
CA GLU A 21 -1.24 -53.89 -27.83
C GLU A 21 -2.63 -53.51 -27.30
N ARG A 22 -3.54 -53.03 -28.18
CA ARG A 22 -4.87 -52.54 -27.75
C ARG A 22 -6.03 -52.84 -28.70
N THR A 23 -7.21 -52.87 -28.07
CA THR A 23 -8.60 -52.81 -28.55
C THR A 23 -9.05 -51.38 -28.91
N ASP A 24 -10.11 -51.25 -29.72
CA ASP A 24 -10.39 -50.11 -30.62
C ASP A 24 -10.88 -48.79 -29.98
N THR A 25 -11.22 -48.75 -28.68
CA THR A 25 -11.85 -47.58 -28.01
C THR A 25 -10.90 -46.43 -27.65
N LEU A 26 -9.60 -46.70 -27.53
CA LEU A 26 -8.60 -45.72 -27.08
C LEU A 26 -7.92 -44.91 -28.20
N ILE A 27 -8.19 -45.26 -29.46
CA ILE A 27 -7.49 -44.69 -30.62
C ILE A 27 -7.93 -43.24 -30.93
N GLU A 28 -9.18 -42.85 -30.71
CA GLU A 28 -9.62 -41.47 -30.98
C GLU A 28 -9.19 -40.49 -29.89
N TYR A 29 -9.16 -40.91 -28.62
CA TYR A 29 -8.74 -40.06 -27.50
C TYR A 29 -7.22 -39.84 -27.46
N TRP A 30 -6.41 -40.80 -27.93
CA TRP A 30 -4.95 -40.66 -27.93
C TRP A 30 -4.41 -40.01 -29.21
N LYS A 31 -5.15 -40.11 -30.32
CA LYS A 31 -4.83 -39.40 -31.57
C LYS A 31 -4.90 -37.87 -31.44
N SER A 32 -5.64 -37.34 -30.46
CA SER A 32 -5.75 -35.90 -30.22
C SER A 32 -4.68 -35.32 -29.30
N LEU A 33 -3.86 -36.15 -28.63
CA LEU A 33 -3.01 -35.72 -27.50
C LEU A 33 -1.49 -35.80 -27.75
N ASN A 34 -1.00 -36.22 -28.93
CA ASN A 34 0.42 -36.22 -29.33
C ASN A 34 1.43 -36.54 -28.19
N VAL A 35 1.33 -37.74 -27.62
CA VAL A 35 2.16 -38.20 -26.49
C VAL A 35 3.53 -38.68 -26.97
N THR A 36 4.61 -38.23 -26.34
CA THR A 36 6.00 -38.56 -26.77
C THR A 36 6.87 -39.21 -25.69
N GLU A 37 6.59 -38.99 -24.40
CA GLU A 37 7.42 -39.51 -23.29
C GLU A 37 6.61 -40.04 -22.10
N LEU A 38 7.21 -41.01 -21.38
CA LEU A 38 6.64 -41.60 -20.16
C LEU A 38 7.67 -41.55 -19.01
N TRP A 39 7.27 -41.03 -17.85
CA TRP A 39 8.14 -40.76 -16.71
C TRP A 39 7.71 -41.52 -15.45
N ALA A 40 8.61 -42.27 -14.80
CA ALA A 40 8.32 -42.94 -13.53
C ALA A 40 8.60 -42.02 -12.32
N ALA A 41 7.58 -41.71 -11.53
CA ALA A 41 7.70 -40.91 -10.31
C ALA A 41 7.96 -41.77 -9.07
N GLY A 42 8.88 -41.34 -8.20
CA GLY A 42 9.18 -41.99 -6.90
C GLY A 42 10.60 -42.54 -6.68
N ILE A 43 11.55 -42.34 -7.61
CA ILE A 43 12.94 -42.81 -7.50
C ILE A 43 13.93 -41.65 -7.85
N PRO A 44 15.10 -41.51 -7.19
CA PRO A 44 16.05 -40.42 -7.47
C PRO A 44 16.55 -40.38 -8.92
N ALA A 45 16.71 -39.14 -9.42
CA ALA A 45 16.55 -38.72 -10.81
C ALA A 45 17.72 -38.97 -11.78
N SER A 46 18.20 -40.21 -11.99
CA SER A 46 19.27 -40.40 -13.00
C SER A 46 18.94 -41.13 -14.31
N ARG A 47 17.89 -41.97 -14.45
CA ARG A 47 17.45 -42.54 -15.76
C ARG A 47 16.00 -43.06 -15.76
N ASN A 48 14.99 -42.18 -15.88
CA ASN A 48 13.57 -42.57 -15.72
C ASN A 48 12.63 -42.20 -16.89
N SER A 49 13.13 -41.94 -18.10
CA SER A 49 12.28 -41.75 -19.28
C SER A 49 12.35 -42.95 -20.23
N LEU A 50 11.18 -43.41 -20.68
CA LEU A 50 11.05 -44.37 -21.78
C LEU A 50 10.57 -43.60 -23.02
N SER A 51 11.27 -43.75 -24.14
CA SER A 51 10.85 -43.15 -25.40
C SER A 51 9.80 -44.02 -26.08
N LEU A 52 8.70 -43.41 -26.52
CA LEU A 52 7.61 -44.10 -27.21
C LEU A 52 7.81 -44.00 -28.72
N THR A 53 7.95 -45.15 -29.39
CA THR A 53 8.05 -45.21 -30.86
C THR A 53 6.88 -46.00 -31.43
N ARG A 54 6.14 -45.40 -32.36
CA ARG A 54 5.03 -46.08 -33.03
C ARG A 54 5.56 -47.09 -34.04
N ILE A 55 5.22 -48.36 -33.87
CA ILE A 55 5.69 -49.46 -34.75
C ILE A 55 4.61 -49.88 -35.75
N SER A 56 3.32 -49.68 -35.42
CA SER A 56 2.20 -49.93 -36.34
C SER A 56 0.97 -49.09 -35.97
N PRO A 57 -0.11 -49.08 -36.78
CA PRO A 57 -1.33 -48.32 -36.49
C PRO A 57 -1.93 -48.61 -35.11
N ARG A 58 -1.70 -49.82 -34.58
CA ARG A 58 -2.24 -50.35 -33.32
C ARG A 58 -1.17 -50.79 -32.30
N ARG A 59 0.13 -50.53 -32.54
CA ARG A 59 1.22 -50.95 -31.65
C ARG A 59 2.26 -49.85 -31.44
N TRP A 60 2.67 -49.68 -30.19
CA TRP A 60 3.78 -48.82 -29.78
C TRP A 60 4.85 -49.66 -29.07
N ALA A 61 6.12 -49.41 -29.40
CA ALA A 61 7.27 -49.92 -28.66
C ALA A 61 7.77 -48.83 -27.73
N MET A 62 8.07 -49.23 -26.50
CA MET A 62 8.77 -48.40 -25.54
C MET A 62 10.22 -48.85 -25.48
N SER A 63 11.16 -47.95 -25.79
CA SER A 63 12.59 -48.23 -25.70
C SER A 63 13.24 -47.46 -24.56
N GLY A 64 13.97 -48.16 -23.69
CA GLY A 64 14.69 -47.58 -22.56
C GLY A 64 14.77 -48.54 -21.38
N SER A 65 15.38 -48.13 -20.27
CA SER A 65 15.53 -48.97 -19.09
C SER A 65 15.32 -48.19 -17.80
N ILE A 66 14.45 -48.72 -16.93
CA ILE A 66 14.17 -48.18 -15.59
C ILE A 66 14.66 -49.20 -14.55
N GLU A 67 15.43 -48.73 -13.56
CA GLU A 67 15.86 -49.54 -12.40
C GLU A 67 14.86 -49.43 -11.25
N LEU A 68 14.44 -50.58 -10.69
CA LEU A 68 13.49 -50.63 -9.57
C LEU A 68 14.14 -51.17 -8.28
N SER A 69 13.72 -50.62 -7.14
CA SER A 69 14.11 -51.00 -5.77
C SER A 69 12.97 -51.78 -5.10
N ALA A 70 13.28 -52.86 -4.36
CA ALA A 70 12.33 -53.88 -3.92
C ALA A 70 11.34 -53.49 -2.79
N GLU A 71 11.37 -52.24 -2.31
CA GLU A 71 10.41 -51.74 -1.31
C GLU A 71 9.83 -50.41 -1.81
N GLY A 72 8.56 -50.42 -2.21
CA GLY A 72 7.82 -49.24 -2.64
C GLY A 72 6.33 -49.51 -2.85
N ASP A 73 5.49 -48.66 -2.26
CA ASP A 73 4.04 -48.64 -2.45
C ASP A 73 3.69 -48.03 -3.82
N GLY A 74 3.61 -48.90 -4.85
CA GLY A 74 3.10 -48.54 -6.18
C GLY A 74 4.06 -47.73 -7.06
N LEU A 75 3.88 -47.83 -8.38
CA LEU A 75 4.64 -47.09 -9.39
C LEU A 75 3.69 -46.19 -10.17
N VAL A 76 4.03 -44.91 -10.29
CA VAL A 76 3.24 -43.94 -11.07
C VAL A 76 4.02 -43.53 -12.30
N PHE A 77 3.40 -43.70 -13.47
CA PHE A 77 3.91 -43.17 -14.72
C PHE A 77 3.16 -41.92 -15.14
N ILE A 78 3.89 -40.88 -15.52
CA ILE A 78 3.36 -39.60 -16.01
C ILE A 78 3.52 -39.59 -17.53
N LEU A 79 2.42 -39.34 -18.24
CA LEU A 79 2.38 -39.14 -19.68
C LEU A 79 2.65 -37.66 -19.98
N LYS A 80 3.62 -37.37 -20.85
CA LYS A 80 3.93 -35.99 -21.27
C LYS A 80 3.62 -35.77 -22.76
N SER A 81 3.09 -34.59 -23.07
CA SER A 81 2.90 -34.11 -24.43
C SER A 81 4.23 -33.67 -25.06
N GLU A 82 4.25 -33.45 -26.38
CA GLU A 82 5.40 -32.91 -27.12
C GLU A 82 5.86 -31.51 -26.62
N GLY A 83 5.02 -30.80 -25.85
CA GLY A 83 5.32 -29.53 -25.18
C GLY A 83 5.79 -29.66 -23.72
N GLY A 84 5.83 -30.87 -23.15
CA GLY A 84 6.27 -31.14 -21.77
C GLY A 84 5.17 -31.12 -20.71
N ASP A 85 3.91 -30.88 -21.10
CA ASP A 85 2.76 -30.86 -20.21
C ASP A 85 2.35 -32.26 -19.77
N ASP A 86 1.99 -32.41 -18.50
CA ASP A 86 1.49 -33.66 -17.93
C ASP A 86 0.05 -33.87 -18.37
N ILE A 87 -0.18 -34.89 -19.19
CA ILE A 87 -1.48 -35.15 -19.85
C ILE A 87 -2.20 -36.36 -19.27
N GLY A 88 -1.58 -37.10 -18.35
CA GLY A 88 -2.22 -38.20 -17.63
C GLY A 88 -1.27 -38.99 -16.74
N PHE A 89 -1.85 -39.81 -15.87
CA PHE A 89 -1.12 -40.70 -14.95
C PHE A 89 -1.56 -42.14 -15.15
N VAL A 90 -0.62 -43.07 -15.04
CA VAL A 90 -0.88 -44.52 -15.00
C VAL A 90 -0.32 -45.06 -13.68
N HIS A 91 -1.17 -45.63 -12.85
CA HIS A 91 -0.79 -46.20 -11.55
C HIS A 91 -0.67 -47.73 -11.66
N LEU A 92 0.41 -48.31 -11.14
CA LEU A 92 0.56 -49.74 -10.95
C LEU A 92 0.57 -50.05 -9.46
N ASP A 93 -0.49 -50.69 -8.98
CA ASP A 93 -0.63 -51.06 -7.58
C ASP A 93 0.00 -52.42 -7.28
N LYS A 94 0.79 -52.47 -6.19
CA LYS A 94 1.38 -53.65 -5.52
C LYS A 94 2.00 -54.71 -6.46
N LEU A 95 3.29 -54.57 -6.72
CA LEU A 95 4.10 -55.60 -7.36
C LEU A 95 4.57 -56.62 -6.32
N ASP A 96 4.14 -57.89 -6.47
CA ASP A 96 4.67 -59.01 -5.69
C ASP A 96 5.87 -59.62 -6.44
N ILE A 97 7.08 -59.33 -5.98
CA ILE A 97 8.34 -59.47 -6.73
C ILE A 97 8.92 -60.90 -6.63
N ARG A 98 8.07 -61.93 -6.51
CA ARG A 98 8.49 -63.34 -6.56
C ARG A 98 8.03 -64.09 -7.81
N ALA A 99 7.31 -63.44 -8.71
CA ALA A 99 6.78 -64.02 -9.93
C ALA A 99 7.80 -64.03 -11.09
N SER A 100 7.68 -65.00 -11.99
CA SER A 100 8.56 -65.13 -13.16
C SER A 100 8.38 -63.94 -14.14
N LYS A 101 9.40 -63.65 -15.00
CA LYS A 101 9.34 -62.57 -16.00
C LYS A 101 8.05 -62.61 -16.85
N THR A 102 7.60 -63.80 -17.20
CA THR A 102 6.40 -64.03 -18.01
C THR A 102 5.10 -63.69 -17.25
N GLU A 103 5.02 -64.00 -15.95
CA GLU A 103 3.90 -63.60 -15.09
C GLU A 103 3.85 -62.08 -14.87
N PHE A 104 5.01 -61.42 -14.84
CA PHE A 104 5.12 -59.97 -14.66
C PHE A 104 4.60 -59.22 -15.89
N GLU A 105 4.98 -59.65 -17.10
CA GLU A 105 4.48 -59.10 -18.37
C GLU A 105 2.98 -59.33 -18.54
N GLU A 106 2.46 -60.50 -18.15
CA GLU A 106 1.03 -60.82 -18.20
C GLU A 106 0.20 -60.00 -17.18
N LYS A 107 0.75 -59.72 -15.99
CA LYS A 107 0.11 -58.87 -14.97
C LYS A 107 0.01 -57.41 -15.39
N ILE A 108 1.03 -56.87 -16.04
CA ILE A 108 0.99 -55.49 -16.57
C ILE A 108 -0.05 -55.40 -17.69
N SER A 109 -0.09 -56.38 -18.60
CA SER A 109 -1.10 -56.41 -19.66
C SER A 109 -2.53 -56.47 -19.10
N LYS A 110 -2.76 -57.30 -18.06
CA LYS A 110 -4.05 -57.40 -17.35
C LYS A 110 -4.39 -56.16 -16.50
N GLN A 111 -3.42 -55.49 -15.87
CA GLN A 111 -3.68 -54.25 -15.10
C GLN A 111 -3.97 -53.06 -16.01
N VAL A 112 -3.36 -52.99 -17.20
CA VAL A 112 -3.70 -51.99 -18.21
C VAL A 112 -5.09 -52.23 -18.82
N GLU A 113 -5.52 -53.49 -18.96
CA GLU A 113 -6.90 -53.86 -19.30
C GLU A 113 -7.89 -53.57 -18.15
N MET A 114 -7.48 -53.75 -16.89
CA MET A 114 -8.32 -53.50 -15.70
C MET A 114 -8.66 -52.01 -15.50
N TYR A 115 -7.85 -51.08 -16.01
CA TYR A 115 -8.16 -49.65 -15.93
C TYR A 115 -9.20 -49.18 -16.98
N ASP A 116 -9.68 -50.08 -17.85
CA ASP A 116 -10.84 -49.85 -18.74
C ASP A 116 -12.18 -50.28 -18.11
N ALA A 117 -12.19 -50.69 -16.82
CA ALA A 117 -13.41 -50.98 -16.07
C ALA A 117 -13.28 -50.62 -14.58
N HIS A 118 -14.27 -49.90 -14.05
CA HIS A 118 -14.33 -49.39 -12.69
C HIS A 118 -14.14 -50.44 -11.56
N VAL A 119 -13.40 -50.03 -10.53
CA VAL A 119 -13.77 -49.98 -9.10
C VAL A 119 -14.81 -51.02 -8.64
N HIS A 120 -14.39 -51.96 -7.77
CA HIS A 120 -15.08 -52.17 -6.49
C HIS A 120 -14.25 -53.03 -5.50
N LEU A 121 -13.83 -52.38 -4.41
CA LEU A 121 -13.43 -53.04 -3.17
C LEU A 121 -14.70 -53.49 -2.43
N THR A 122 -14.74 -54.79 -2.20
CA THR A 122 -15.63 -55.51 -1.31
C THR A 122 -15.40 -55.02 0.13
N MET A 123 -16.43 -54.51 0.78
CA MET A 123 -16.77 -54.71 2.20
C MET A 123 -17.76 -53.63 2.64
N SER A 124 -19.06 -53.92 2.52
CA SER A 124 -20.17 -53.49 3.40
C SER A 124 -21.52 -53.90 2.76
N PHE A 125 -21.69 -55.18 2.41
CA PHE A 125 -22.77 -55.61 1.51
C PHE A 125 -24.00 -56.26 2.17
N LYS A 126 -24.17 -56.21 3.50
CA LYS A 126 -25.29 -56.94 4.14
C LYS A 126 -26.48 -56.10 4.61
N ILE A 127 -26.47 -54.78 4.43
CA ILE A 127 -27.63 -53.92 4.76
C ILE A 127 -28.13 -53.09 3.57
N VAL A 128 -27.30 -52.88 2.53
CA VAL A 128 -27.63 -52.08 1.34
C VAL A 128 -28.39 -52.85 0.25
N GLU A 129 -28.31 -54.19 0.23
CA GLU A 129 -28.95 -55.02 -0.80
C GLU A 129 -30.50 -54.99 -0.76
N LYS A 130 -31.08 -54.43 0.31
CA LYS A 130 -32.53 -54.41 0.54
C LYS A 130 -33.24 -53.12 0.09
N LEU A 131 -32.53 -52.03 -0.21
CA LEU A 131 -33.13 -50.70 -0.40
C LEU A 131 -32.81 -50.03 -1.75
N LEU A 132 -32.14 -50.73 -2.66
CA LEU A 132 -31.85 -50.27 -4.02
C LEU A 132 -32.61 -51.09 -5.06
N LYS A 133 -33.87 -50.78 -5.38
CA LYS A 133 -34.51 -51.26 -6.63
C LYS A 133 -35.58 -50.29 -7.14
N SER A 134 -35.29 -49.53 -8.21
CA SER A 134 -36.34 -49.23 -9.20
C SER A 134 -36.82 -50.58 -9.75
N ARG A 135 -38.11 -50.89 -9.68
CA ARG A 135 -38.63 -52.18 -10.15
C ARG A 135 -38.90 -52.09 -11.66
N PHE A 136 -38.21 -52.90 -12.46
CA PHE A 136 -38.49 -53.06 -13.89
C PHE A 136 -39.26 -54.38 -14.11
N LEU A 137 -40.37 -54.32 -14.86
CA LEU A 137 -41.22 -55.49 -15.16
C LEU A 137 -41.23 -55.79 -16.67
N LEU A 138 -41.02 -57.05 -17.04
CA LEU A 138 -41.23 -57.60 -18.38
C LEU A 138 -42.65 -58.16 -18.49
N LYS A 139 -43.50 -57.60 -19.37
CA LYS A 139 -44.91 -58.00 -19.57
C LYS A 139 -45.16 -58.50 -21.00
N ASP A 140 -46.20 -59.35 -21.12
CA ASP A 140 -46.84 -59.80 -22.36
C ASP A 140 -45.89 -60.44 -23.39
N ILE A 141 -45.27 -61.55 -23.00
CA ILE A 141 -44.37 -62.31 -23.88
C ILE A 141 -45.20 -63.06 -24.92
N VAL A 142 -44.97 -62.75 -26.19
CA VAL A 142 -45.59 -63.39 -27.36
C VAL A 142 -44.51 -64.01 -28.24
N LEU A 143 -44.70 -65.29 -28.58
CA LEU A 143 -43.90 -66.01 -29.57
C LEU A 143 -44.68 -66.08 -30.88
N GLU A 144 -44.15 -65.46 -31.93
CA GLU A 144 -44.74 -65.44 -33.28
C GLU A 144 -43.91 -66.25 -34.27
N ARG A 145 -44.58 -66.93 -35.22
CA ARG A 145 -43.98 -67.58 -36.40
C ARG A 145 -43.03 -68.76 -36.12
N ILE A 146 -43.39 -69.69 -35.24
CA ILE A 146 -42.61 -70.94 -35.10
C ILE A 146 -42.85 -71.83 -36.34
N ASP A 147 -41.96 -71.76 -37.32
CA ASP A 147 -41.96 -72.64 -38.50
C ASP A 147 -40.90 -73.72 -38.30
N THR A 148 -41.22 -74.77 -37.52
CA THR A 148 -40.25 -75.83 -37.20
C THR A 148 -40.83 -77.22 -37.37
N MET A 149 -40.11 -78.04 -38.13
CA MET A 149 -40.31 -79.47 -38.27
C MET A 149 -39.26 -80.16 -37.40
N ASN A 150 -39.63 -81.20 -36.64
CA ASN A 150 -38.64 -82.06 -36.00
C ASN A 150 -37.82 -82.83 -37.07
N GLU A 151 -36.75 -83.54 -36.68
CA GLU A 151 -35.91 -84.34 -37.58
C GLU A 151 -36.70 -85.37 -38.43
N SER A 152 -37.95 -85.67 -38.05
CA SER A 152 -38.88 -86.57 -38.76
C SER A 152 -39.93 -85.87 -39.64
N GLY A 153 -39.86 -84.54 -39.81
CA GLY A 153 -40.77 -83.79 -40.67
C GLY A 153 -42.17 -83.52 -40.08
N LYS A 154 -42.35 -83.57 -38.75
CA LYS A 154 -43.61 -83.21 -38.07
C LYS A 154 -43.51 -81.84 -37.37
N PRO A 155 -44.59 -81.05 -37.33
CA PRO A 155 -44.59 -79.75 -36.65
C PRO A 155 -44.34 -79.91 -35.14
N LEU A 156 -43.34 -79.21 -34.62
CA LEU A 156 -43.03 -79.18 -33.18
C LEU A 156 -44.16 -78.53 -32.38
N LYS A 157 -44.53 -79.16 -31.25
CA LYS A 157 -45.48 -78.61 -30.28
C LYS A 157 -44.73 -78.01 -29.10
N VAL A 158 -44.78 -76.69 -28.97
CA VAL A 158 -44.21 -75.92 -27.86
C VAL A 158 -45.24 -75.71 -26.76
N THR A 159 -44.84 -75.90 -25.50
CA THR A 159 -45.71 -75.79 -24.32
C THR A 159 -45.15 -74.93 -23.19
N GLU A 160 -43.83 -74.73 -23.11
CA GLU A 160 -43.21 -74.05 -21.97
C GLU A 160 -42.12 -73.05 -22.40
N LEU A 161 -42.03 -71.93 -21.66
CA LEU A 161 -40.94 -70.96 -21.73
C LEU A 161 -40.21 -70.95 -20.39
N TRP A 162 -38.94 -71.29 -20.42
CA TRP A 162 -38.06 -71.25 -19.27
C TRP A 162 -37.25 -69.95 -19.27
N VAL A 163 -37.32 -69.19 -18.18
CA VAL A 163 -36.62 -67.90 -18.06
C VAL A 163 -35.69 -67.94 -16.87
N SER A 164 -34.39 -67.68 -17.08
CA SER A 164 -33.36 -67.61 -16.03
C SER A 164 -32.72 -66.24 -15.90
N GLY A 165 -32.17 -65.97 -14.72
CA GLY A 165 -31.56 -64.68 -14.38
C GLY A 165 -32.53 -63.68 -13.76
N THR A 166 -33.64 -64.13 -13.15
CA THR A 166 -34.62 -63.24 -12.48
C THR A 166 -34.51 -63.31 -10.95
N PRO A 167 -34.84 -62.23 -10.21
CA PRO A 167 -34.75 -62.23 -8.74
C PRO A 167 -35.65 -63.27 -8.06
N ALA A 168 -36.79 -63.59 -8.67
CA ALA A 168 -37.76 -64.56 -8.13
C ALA A 168 -37.35 -66.03 -8.39
N SER A 169 -36.42 -66.28 -9.32
CA SER A 169 -35.93 -67.62 -9.64
C SER A 169 -34.55 -67.56 -10.33
N PRO A 170 -33.45 -67.52 -9.56
CA PRO A 170 -32.09 -67.43 -10.11
C PRO A 170 -31.73 -68.61 -10.99
N ASN A 171 -32.26 -69.79 -10.66
CA ASN A 171 -32.04 -71.06 -11.36
C ASN A 171 -33.09 -71.36 -12.44
N GLY A 172 -33.90 -70.35 -12.82
CA GLY A 172 -34.87 -70.37 -13.89
C GLY A 172 -36.25 -70.94 -13.56
N LYS A 173 -37.28 -70.35 -14.18
CA LYS A 173 -38.69 -70.68 -13.97
C LYS A 173 -39.36 -71.06 -15.29
N CYS A 174 -40.05 -72.20 -15.32
CA CYS A 174 -40.92 -72.58 -16.44
C CYS A 174 -42.27 -71.85 -16.35
N LEU A 175 -42.66 -71.24 -17.46
CA LEU A 175 -43.94 -70.58 -17.67
C LEU A 175 -44.68 -71.33 -18.78
N SER A 176 -45.86 -71.86 -18.49
CA SER A 176 -46.68 -72.53 -19.51
C SER A 176 -47.16 -71.51 -20.54
N LEU A 177 -46.87 -71.78 -21.81
CA LEU A 177 -47.30 -70.98 -22.95
C LEU A 177 -48.67 -71.46 -23.43
N THR A 178 -49.61 -70.54 -23.62
CA THR A 178 -50.92 -70.87 -24.19
C THR A 178 -50.87 -70.68 -25.69
N ARG A 179 -51.19 -71.71 -26.47
CA ARG A 179 -51.27 -71.59 -27.94
C ARG A 179 -52.51 -70.80 -28.33
N VAL A 180 -52.32 -69.67 -29.00
CA VAL A 180 -53.41 -68.77 -29.42
C VAL A 180 -53.79 -69.02 -30.90
N SER A 181 -52.84 -69.47 -31.73
CA SER A 181 -53.12 -69.92 -33.11
C SER A 181 -52.11 -70.95 -33.60
N ALA A 182 -52.26 -71.45 -34.84
CA ALA A 182 -51.39 -72.47 -35.40
C ALA A 182 -49.88 -72.10 -35.37
N ARG A 183 -49.53 -70.81 -35.33
CA ARG A 183 -48.15 -70.30 -35.33
C ARG A 183 -47.88 -69.22 -34.25
N ARG A 184 -48.71 -69.13 -33.21
CA ARG A 184 -48.58 -68.10 -32.16
C ARG A 184 -48.89 -68.65 -30.76
N TRP A 185 -48.01 -68.34 -29.82
CA TRP A 185 -48.12 -68.72 -28.41
C TRP A 185 -47.93 -67.48 -27.53
N GLU A 186 -48.68 -67.40 -26.44
CA GLU A 186 -48.67 -66.23 -25.55
C GLU A 186 -48.59 -66.64 -24.08
N ARG A 187 -47.92 -65.81 -23.29
CA ARG A 187 -48.02 -65.83 -21.83
C ARG A 187 -48.44 -64.46 -21.32
N VAL A 188 -49.62 -64.40 -20.72
CA VAL A 188 -50.11 -63.20 -20.01
C VAL A 188 -49.58 -63.22 -18.57
N GLY A 189 -48.66 -62.30 -18.25
CA GLY A 189 -48.06 -62.16 -16.92
C GLY A 189 -46.85 -61.23 -16.89
N SER A 190 -46.42 -60.82 -15.69
CA SER A 190 -45.26 -59.92 -15.48
C SER A 190 -44.12 -60.64 -14.77
N ILE A 191 -42.89 -60.47 -15.27
CA ILE A 191 -41.65 -60.99 -14.69
C ILE A 191 -40.79 -59.82 -14.21
N GLU A 192 -40.33 -59.87 -12.97
CA GLU A 192 -39.43 -58.85 -12.40
C GLU A 192 -38.00 -59.07 -12.91
N LEU A 193 -37.35 -57.99 -13.36
CA LEU A 193 -36.01 -58.02 -13.94
C LEU A 193 -34.93 -57.73 -12.88
N PRO A 194 -33.73 -58.31 -12.98
CA PRO A 194 -32.59 -57.96 -12.13
C PRO A 194 -32.06 -56.55 -12.45
N ALA A 195 -31.55 -55.83 -11.46
CA ALA A 195 -30.99 -54.48 -11.64
C ALA A 195 -29.59 -54.49 -12.30
N GLU A 196 -28.80 -55.56 -12.09
CA GLU A 196 -27.53 -55.86 -12.77
C GLU A 196 -27.36 -57.38 -12.94
N GLY A 197 -26.80 -57.83 -14.07
CA GLY A 197 -26.54 -59.23 -14.41
C GLY A 197 -26.25 -59.43 -15.91
N ASP A 198 -25.66 -60.57 -16.30
CA ASP A 198 -25.16 -60.89 -17.66
C ASP A 198 -26.23 -61.08 -18.76
N GLY A 199 -27.40 -60.46 -18.59
CA GLY A 199 -28.54 -60.59 -19.49
C GLY A 199 -29.50 -61.72 -19.11
N LEU A 200 -30.71 -61.67 -19.68
CA LEU A 200 -31.77 -62.64 -19.43
C LEU A 200 -31.70 -63.78 -20.46
N VAL A 201 -31.85 -65.03 -20.02
CA VAL A 201 -31.91 -66.19 -20.93
C VAL A 201 -33.31 -66.76 -20.94
N CYS A 202 -33.92 -66.82 -22.11
CA CYS A 202 -35.23 -67.40 -22.35
C CYS A 202 -35.09 -68.65 -23.22
N ILE A 203 -35.40 -69.83 -22.70
CA ILE A 203 -35.36 -71.12 -23.42
C ILE A 203 -36.79 -71.60 -23.69
N VAL A 204 -37.12 -71.92 -24.93
CA VAL A 204 -38.43 -72.48 -25.29
C VAL A 204 -38.34 -74.00 -25.30
N LYS A 205 -39.27 -74.69 -24.62
CA LYS A 205 -39.28 -76.16 -24.52
C LYS A 205 -40.47 -76.80 -25.25
N SER A 206 -40.24 -77.98 -25.83
CA SER A 206 -41.27 -78.80 -26.48
C SER A 206 -42.14 -79.53 -25.43
N GLU A 207 -43.26 -80.10 -25.87
CA GLU A 207 -44.11 -80.99 -25.05
C GLU A 207 -43.34 -82.22 -24.52
N GLU A 208 -42.26 -82.63 -25.20
CA GLU A 208 -41.38 -83.74 -24.81
C GLU A 208 -40.24 -83.30 -23.87
N GLY A 209 -40.11 -81.99 -23.60
CA GLY A 209 -39.15 -81.41 -22.66
C GLY A 209 -37.82 -80.95 -23.29
N ASP A 210 -37.66 -81.09 -24.60
CA ASP A 210 -36.45 -80.69 -25.33
C ASP A 210 -36.35 -79.16 -25.49
N ASP A 211 -35.13 -78.64 -25.43
CA ASP A 211 -34.85 -77.22 -25.65
C ASP A 211 -34.88 -76.90 -27.16
N VAL A 212 -35.86 -76.10 -27.58
CA VAL A 212 -36.18 -75.80 -28.99
C VAL A 212 -35.57 -74.46 -29.44
N GLY A 213 -35.02 -73.65 -28.52
CA GLY A 213 -34.32 -72.40 -28.85
C GLY A 213 -34.11 -71.51 -27.63
N PHE A 214 -33.15 -70.57 -27.72
CA PHE A 214 -32.80 -69.66 -26.62
C PHE A 214 -32.61 -68.21 -27.07
N VAL A 215 -33.10 -67.24 -26.28
CA VAL A 215 -32.87 -65.79 -26.48
C VAL A 215 -32.05 -65.25 -25.33
N HIS A 216 -30.96 -64.54 -25.66
CA HIS A 216 -30.25 -63.67 -24.72
C HIS A 216 -30.68 -62.21 -24.92
N LEU A 217 -31.09 -61.58 -23.82
CA LEU A 217 -31.36 -60.14 -23.73
C LEU A 217 -30.24 -59.49 -22.92
N ASP A 218 -29.37 -58.72 -23.55
CA ASP A 218 -28.15 -58.20 -22.93
C ASP A 218 -28.44 -57.04 -21.96
N SER A 219 -27.58 -56.88 -20.94
CA SER A 219 -27.72 -55.85 -19.90
C SER A 219 -27.61 -54.42 -20.42
N VAL A 220 -26.89 -54.20 -21.53
CA VAL A 220 -26.73 -52.90 -22.19
C VAL A 220 -28.04 -52.45 -22.85
N GLU A 221 -28.80 -53.38 -23.45
CA GLU A 221 -30.14 -53.09 -24.01
C GLU A 221 -31.14 -52.73 -22.90
N MET A 222 -30.97 -53.28 -21.69
CA MET A 222 -31.78 -52.99 -20.50
C MET A 222 -31.46 -51.65 -19.82
N ARG A 223 -30.31 -51.03 -20.10
CA ARG A 223 -29.89 -49.74 -19.50
C ARG A 223 -30.12 -48.53 -20.39
N ALA A 224 -30.38 -48.72 -21.69
CA ALA A 224 -30.62 -47.62 -22.64
C ALA A 224 -32.03 -46.97 -22.51
N PHE A 225 -32.70 -47.13 -21.38
CA PHE A 225 -34.05 -46.61 -21.11
C PHE A 225 -33.97 -45.17 -20.59
N GLU A 226 -34.55 -44.22 -21.33
CA GLU A 226 -34.94 -42.92 -20.77
C GLU A 226 -36.28 -43.07 -20.05
N ALA A 227 -36.43 -42.37 -18.92
CA ALA A 227 -37.63 -42.38 -18.08
C ALA A 227 -38.91 -42.13 -18.92
N ASP A 228 -39.96 -42.90 -18.67
CA ASP A 228 -41.30 -42.89 -19.30
C ASP A 228 -41.46 -43.50 -20.72
N SER A 229 -40.47 -44.20 -21.28
CA SER A 229 -40.61 -44.82 -22.62
C SER A 229 -41.10 -46.28 -22.61
N LYS A 230 -42.29 -46.53 -23.18
CA LYS A 230 -42.76 -47.89 -23.55
C LYS A 230 -42.16 -48.30 -24.89
N ARG A 231 -41.47 -49.45 -24.96
CA ARG A 231 -41.03 -50.05 -26.23
C ARG A 231 -41.32 -51.54 -26.28
N SER A 232 -41.84 -51.98 -27.43
CA SER A 232 -41.99 -53.40 -27.78
C SER A 232 -40.71 -53.88 -28.46
N PHE A 233 -40.22 -55.04 -28.04
CA PHE A 233 -39.04 -55.66 -28.64
C PHE A 233 -39.45 -56.74 -29.67
N LYS A 234 -38.66 -56.97 -30.72
CA LYS A 234 -38.78 -58.14 -31.61
C LYS A 234 -37.39 -58.67 -31.93
N LYS A 235 -37.11 -59.94 -31.61
CA LYS A 235 -35.84 -60.59 -31.93
C LYS A 235 -36.09 -61.93 -32.61
N ASP A 236 -35.48 -62.13 -33.76
CA ASP A 236 -35.54 -63.37 -34.53
C ASP A 236 -34.45 -64.33 -34.02
N LEU A 237 -34.84 -65.57 -33.73
CA LEU A 237 -33.90 -66.64 -33.37
C LEU A 237 -33.42 -67.41 -34.61
N GLN A 238 -32.16 -67.85 -34.58
CA GLN A 238 -31.59 -68.79 -35.54
C GLN A 238 -30.74 -69.81 -34.76
N MET A 239 -31.02 -71.11 -34.90
CA MET A 239 -30.23 -72.18 -34.27
C MET A 239 -29.13 -72.67 -35.21
N CYS A 240 -27.99 -73.06 -34.62
CA CYS A 240 -26.99 -73.86 -35.31
C CYS A 240 -27.62 -75.21 -35.71
N ASP A 241 -27.62 -75.49 -37.01
CA ASP A 241 -28.00 -76.74 -37.66
C ASP A 241 -29.49 -77.07 -37.95
N ALA A 242 -30.43 -76.14 -37.76
CA ALA A 242 -31.77 -76.25 -38.39
C ALA A 242 -32.43 -74.88 -38.66
N GLN A 243 -33.09 -74.74 -39.83
CA GLN A 243 -33.84 -73.54 -40.24
C GLN A 243 -35.09 -73.33 -39.37
N ILE A 244 -34.88 -72.81 -38.16
CA ILE A 244 -35.92 -72.36 -37.24
C ILE A 244 -35.94 -70.84 -37.26
N HIS A 245 -37.08 -70.24 -37.61
CA HIS A 245 -37.36 -68.83 -37.35
C HIS A 245 -38.42 -68.75 -36.26
N MET A 246 -38.15 -67.94 -35.25
CA MET A 246 -39.08 -67.62 -34.17
C MET A 246 -38.83 -66.19 -33.75
N THR A 247 -39.90 -65.40 -33.62
CA THR A 247 -39.80 -64.01 -33.18
C THR A 247 -40.42 -63.85 -31.79
N VAL A 248 -39.65 -63.31 -30.84
CA VAL A 248 -40.15 -63.01 -29.48
C VAL A 248 -40.46 -61.52 -29.35
N SER A 249 -41.64 -61.18 -28.84
CA SER A 249 -41.98 -59.81 -28.46
C SER A 249 -42.41 -59.64 -27.00
N CYS A 250 -41.96 -58.56 -26.36
CA CYS A 250 -42.18 -58.24 -24.94
C CYS A 250 -42.18 -56.72 -24.66
N GLU A 251 -42.79 -56.27 -23.55
CA GLU A 251 -42.85 -54.86 -23.07
C GLU A 251 -42.12 -54.70 -21.72
N ILE A 252 -41.33 -53.62 -21.52
CA ILE A 252 -40.62 -53.31 -20.26
C ILE A 252 -41.16 -51.99 -19.66
N VAL A 253 -41.44 -51.95 -18.35
CA VAL A 253 -42.00 -50.78 -17.63
C VAL A 253 -41.30 -50.53 -16.28
N GLU A 254 -40.97 -49.26 -15.95
CA GLU A 254 -40.44 -48.82 -14.64
C GLU A 254 -41.57 -48.52 -13.63
N VAL A 255 -41.38 -48.88 -12.36
CA VAL A 255 -42.32 -48.56 -11.26
C VAL A 255 -41.75 -47.43 -10.39
N PRO A 256 -42.38 -46.23 -10.34
CA PRO A 256 -41.95 -45.14 -9.47
C PRO A 256 -42.16 -45.47 -7.98
N PHE A 257 -41.40 -44.80 -7.09
CA PHE A 257 -41.49 -44.96 -5.63
C PHE A 257 -42.95 -44.89 -5.15
N ASP A 258 -43.38 -45.91 -4.40
CA ASP A 258 -44.77 -46.05 -3.97
C ASP A 258 -45.17 -44.98 -2.91
N SER A 259 -44.22 -44.20 -2.36
CA SER A 259 -44.54 -43.06 -1.49
C SER A 259 -43.48 -41.93 -1.49
N ILE A 260 -43.95 -40.69 -1.25
CA ILE A 260 -43.14 -39.48 -1.04
C ILE A 260 -42.18 -39.64 0.16
N GLN A 261 -42.52 -40.50 1.12
CA GLN A 261 -41.74 -40.73 2.33
C GLN A 261 -40.40 -41.43 2.05
N GLU A 262 -40.40 -42.44 1.17
CA GLU A 262 -39.18 -43.19 0.82
C GLU A 262 -38.15 -42.31 0.09
N ALA A 263 -38.60 -41.40 -0.77
CA ALA A 263 -37.73 -40.43 -1.43
C ALA A 263 -37.12 -39.42 -0.44
N SER A 264 -37.88 -39.00 0.57
CA SER A 264 -37.44 -38.08 1.62
C SER A 264 -36.40 -38.72 2.55
N ASP A 265 -36.59 -39.98 2.93
CA ASP A 265 -35.67 -40.73 3.78
C ASP A 265 -34.31 -40.94 3.08
N LEU A 266 -34.32 -41.33 1.80
CA LEU A 266 -33.12 -41.47 0.98
C LEU A 266 -32.37 -40.14 0.82
N ALA A 267 -33.09 -39.04 0.57
CA ALA A 267 -32.47 -37.73 0.44
C ALA A 267 -31.78 -37.29 1.76
N THR A 268 -32.31 -37.70 2.92
CA THR A 268 -31.71 -37.42 4.23
C THR A 268 -30.41 -38.20 4.43
N GLU A 269 -30.40 -39.50 4.10
CA GLU A 269 -29.21 -40.35 4.19
C GLU A 269 -28.08 -39.85 3.28
N LEU A 270 -28.41 -39.50 2.03
CA LEU A 270 -27.46 -38.95 1.06
C LEU A 270 -26.86 -37.62 1.53
N THR A 271 -27.66 -36.77 2.19
CA THR A 271 -27.19 -35.50 2.77
C THR A 271 -26.16 -35.75 3.86
N ALA A 272 -26.45 -36.66 4.80
CA ALA A 272 -25.54 -37.01 5.89
C ALA A 272 -24.21 -37.61 5.37
N ARG A 273 -24.29 -38.50 4.37
CA ARG A 273 -23.10 -39.06 3.71
C ARG A 273 -22.25 -37.97 3.06
N GLY A 274 -22.87 -37.04 2.34
CA GLY A 274 -22.16 -35.92 1.70
C GLY A 274 -21.40 -35.04 2.71
N ILE A 275 -22.03 -34.74 3.85
CA ILE A 275 -21.39 -33.97 4.93
C ILE A 275 -20.16 -34.73 5.47
N MET A 276 -20.31 -36.03 5.78
CA MET A 276 -19.21 -36.86 6.28
C MET A 276 -18.03 -36.93 5.30
N LEU A 277 -18.32 -37.13 4.01
CA LEU A 277 -17.30 -37.17 2.95
C LEU A 277 -16.57 -35.82 2.82
N ARG A 278 -17.29 -34.70 2.90
CA ARG A 278 -16.69 -33.34 2.93
C ARG A 278 -15.76 -33.16 4.14
N HIS A 279 -16.18 -33.60 5.33
CA HIS A 279 -15.33 -33.52 6.54
C HIS A 279 -14.10 -34.41 6.44
N ARG A 280 -14.24 -35.62 5.86
CA ARG A 280 -13.11 -36.50 5.59
C ARG A 280 -12.13 -35.85 4.62
N PHE A 281 -12.62 -35.29 3.52
CA PHE A 281 -11.80 -34.53 2.57
C PHE A 281 -11.01 -33.40 3.25
N LYS A 282 -11.66 -32.59 4.10
CA LYS A 282 -10.97 -31.52 4.84
C LYS A 282 -9.83 -32.01 5.72
N ARG A 283 -9.86 -33.25 6.19
CA ARG A 283 -8.81 -33.87 6.99
C ARG A 283 -7.74 -34.59 6.18
N THR A 284 -8.12 -35.23 5.07
CA THR A 284 -7.24 -36.14 4.31
C THR A 284 -6.69 -35.55 3.02
N GLY A 285 -7.32 -34.50 2.48
CA GLY A 285 -7.02 -33.97 1.16
C GLY A 285 -7.41 -34.88 -0.01
N ASN A 286 -8.14 -35.98 0.24
CA ASN A 286 -8.48 -36.96 -0.80
C ASN A 286 -9.60 -36.45 -1.72
N PHE A 287 -9.27 -36.06 -2.94
CA PHE A 287 -10.20 -35.50 -3.91
C PHE A 287 -11.39 -36.41 -4.27
N ALA A 288 -11.23 -37.74 -4.18
CA ALA A 288 -12.34 -38.66 -4.41
C ALA A 288 -13.49 -38.44 -3.40
N ASP A 289 -13.16 -38.10 -2.15
CA ASP A 289 -14.15 -37.87 -1.09
C ASP A 289 -15.00 -36.61 -1.39
N VAL A 290 -14.42 -35.50 -1.87
CA VAL A 290 -15.20 -34.28 -2.19
C VAL A 290 -15.98 -34.41 -3.51
N ALA A 291 -15.45 -35.13 -4.50
CA ALA A 291 -16.18 -35.42 -5.73
C ALA A 291 -17.42 -36.30 -5.46
N GLU A 292 -17.25 -37.32 -4.62
CA GLU A 292 -18.34 -38.18 -4.16
C GLU A 292 -19.34 -37.39 -3.29
N ALA A 293 -18.87 -36.52 -2.39
CA ALA A 293 -19.73 -35.64 -1.57
C ALA A 293 -20.67 -34.78 -2.44
N ILE A 294 -20.13 -34.14 -3.48
CA ILE A 294 -20.90 -33.33 -4.42
C ILE A 294 -21.94 -34.18 -5.15
N SER A 295 -21.54 -35.36 -5.66
CA SER A 295 -22.43 -36.26 -6.39
C SER A 295 -23.63 -36.72 -5.54
N VAL A 296 -23.37 -37.19 -4.31
CA VAL A 296 -24.45 -37.65 -3.41
C VAL A 296 -25.36 -36.49 -2.94
N GLN A 297 -24.81 -35.30 -2.73
CA GLN A 297 -25.59 -34.11 -2.37
C GLN A 297 -26.41 -33.56 -3.53
N GLN A 298 -25.91 -33.62 -4.77
CA GLN A 298 -26.70 -33.30 -5.97
C GLN A 298 -27.91 -34.23 -6.10
N ARG A 299 -27.71 -35.53 -5.86
CA ARG A 299 -28.80 -36.51 -5.85
C ARG A 299 -29.79 -36.27 -4.71
N ALA A 300 -29.31 -35.91 -3.52
CA ALA A 300 -30.17 -35.52 -2.40
C ALA A 300 -31.04 -34.30 -2.74
N VAL A 301 -30.46 -33.25 -3.33
CA VAL A 301 -31.20 -32.06 -3.79
C VAL A 301 -32.23 -32.42 -4.86
N ALA A 302 -31.89 -33.27 -5.84
CA ALA A 302 -32.80 -33.69 -6.91
C ALA A 302 -34.01 -34.50 -6.40
N LEU A 303 -33.83 -35.28 -5.33
CA LEU A 303 -34.90 -36.05 -4.68
C LEU A 303 -35.78 -35.22 -3.74
N THR A 304 -35.44 -33.95 -3.53
CA THR A 304 -36.15 -33.07 -2.59
C THR A 304 -37.13 -32.16 -3.34
N PRO A 305 -38.45 -32.22 -3.06
CA PRO A 305 -39.42 -31.33 -3.68
C PRO A 305 -39.15 -29.85 -3.39
N ALA A 306 -39.54 -28.96 -4.30
CA ALA A 306 -39.28 -27.51 -4.21
C ALA A 306 -39.86 -26.81 -2.96
N GLY A 307 -40.91 -27.39 -2.34
CA GLY A 307 -41.54 -26.87 -1.12
C GLY A 307 -41.12 -27.57 0.17
N ASP A 308 -40.14 -28.48 0.12
CA ASP A 308 -39.65 -29.21 1.30
C ASP A 308 -38.82 -28.28 2.20
N PRO A 309 -39.12 -28.18 3.51
CA PRO A 309 -38.34 -27.37 4.47
C PRO A 309 -36.85 -27.71 4.55
N LEU A 310 -36.43 -28.92 4.14
CA LEU A 310 -35.04 -29.38 4.16
C LEU A 310 -34.25 -28.98 2.89
N LEU A 311 -34.93 -28.62 1.80
CA LEU A 311 -34.28 -28.25 0.53
C LEU A 311 -33.26 -27.11 0.70
N PRO A 312 -33.57 -26.00 1.41
CA PRO A 312 -32.60 -24.94 1.61
C PRO A 312 -31.33 -25.39 2.36
N GLY A 313 -31.46 -26.31 3.33
CA GLY A 313 -30.32 -26.91 4.03
C GLY A 313 -29.45 -27.75 3.11
N ARG A 314 -30.08 -28.62 2.29
CA ARG A 314 -29.39 -29.49 1.32
C ARG A 314 -28.64 -28.69 0.25
N LEU A 315 -29.23 -27.59 -0.22
CA LEU A 315 -28.58 -26.65 -1.16
C LEU A 315 -27.36 -25.95 -0.53
N SER A 316 -27.46 -25.53 0.73
CA SER A 316 -26.33 -24.92 1.46
C SER A 316 -25.18 -25.92 1.64
N ASP A 317 -25.47 -27.17 1.96
CA ASP A 317 -24.46 -28.21 2.10
C ASP A 317 -23.76 -28.56 0.79
N LEU A 318 -24.52 -28.63 -0.31
CA LEU A 318 -23.97 -28.78 -1.65
C LEU A 318 -23.05 -27.59 -2.01
N GLY A 319 -23.49 -26.37 -1.71
CA GLY A 319 -22.69 -25.16 -1.90
C GLY A 319 -21.37 -25.22 -1.14
N ASN A 320 -21.38 -25.68 0.11
CA ASN A 320 -20.18 -25.83 0.94
C ASN A 320 -19.20 -26.87 0.37
N SER A 321 -19.67 -27.95 -0.25
CA SER A 321 -18.83 -28.96 -0.90
C SER A 321 -18.16 -28.40 -2.17
N PHE A 322 -18.89 -27.61 -2.97
CA PHE A 322 -18.31 -26.87 -4.08
C PHE A 322 -17.25 -25.85 -3.61
N THR A 323 -17.52 -25.09 -2.54
CA THR A 323 -16.53 -24.18 -1.94
C THR A 323 -15.27 -24.93 -1.50
N SER A 324 -15.43 -26.10 -0.86
CA SER A 324 -14.31 -26.93 -0.40
C SER A 324 -13.48 -27.44 -1.58
N ARG A 325 -14.10 -27.86 -2.69
CA ARG A 325 -13.37 -28.26 -3.91
C ARG A 325 -12.70 -27.07 -4.60
N PHE A 326 -13.35 -25.90 -4.61
CA PHE A 326 -12.77 -24.67 -5.16
C PHE A 326 -11.49 -24.25 -4.44
N GLN A 327 -11.47 -24.29 -3.11
CA GLN A 327 -10.28 -23.89 -2.32
C GLN A 327 -9.02 -24.68 -2.69
N TRP A 328 -9.17 -25.90 -3.21
CA TRP A 328 -8.07 -26.75 -3.65
C TRP A 328 -7.78 -26.69 -5.15
N THR A 329 -8.81 -26.62 -6.00
CA THR A 329 -8.66 -26.67 -7.46
C THR A 329 -8.53 -25.30 -8.11
N GLY A 330 -9.01 -24.24 -7.46
CA GLY A 330 -9.13 -22.90 -8.02
C GLY A 330 -10.15 -22.77 -9.16
N SER A 331 -11.00 -23.78 -9.39
CA SER A 331 -11.97 -23.81 -10.51
C SER A 331 -13.08 -22.76 -10.34
N LEU A 332 -13.07 -21.70 -11.17
CA LEU A 332 -14.10 -20.65 -11.11
C LEU A 332 -15.52 -21.16 -11.33
N SER A 333 -15.69 -22.30 -12.02
CA SER A 333 -16.99 -22.97 -12.16
C SER A 333 -17.51 -23.48 -10.82
N ASP A 334 -16.65 -24.00 -9.95
CA ASP A 334 -17.06 -24.55 -8.66
C ASP A 334 -17.56 -23.46 -7.70
N ILE A 335 -16.83 -22.34 -7.60
CA ILE A 335 -17.28 -21.23 -6.74
C ILE A 335 -18.54 -20.56 -7.29
N ALA A 336 -18.73 -20.52 -8.62
CA ALA A 336 -19.97 -20.06 -9.23
C ALA A 336 -21.16 -20.98 -8.88
N GLN A 337 -20.95 -22.30 -8.90
CA GLN A 337 -21.96 -23.27 -8.45
C GLN A 337 -22.22 -23.14 -6.94
N ALA A 338 -21.19 -22.91 -6.13
CA ALA A 338 -21.36 -22.66 -4.70
C ALA A 338 -22.25 -21.44 -4.45
N ILE A 339 -21.92 -20.28 -5.05
CA ILE A 339 -22.70 -19.04 -4.91
C ILE A 339 -24.14 -19.24 -5.40
N SER A 340 -24.34 -19.93 -6.54
CA SER A 340 -25.67 -20.21 -7.07
C SER A 340 -26.52 -21.04 -6.10
N ASN A 341 -25.96 -22.10 -5.54
CA ASN A 341 -26.66 -22.95 -4.56
C ASN A 341 -26.93 -22.21 -3.25
N GLN A 342 -25.98 -21.40 -2.75
CA GLN A 342 -26.18 -20.59 -1.54
C GLN A 342 -27.25 -19.50 -1.76
N GLN A 343 -27.27 -18.86 -2.93
CA GLN A 343 -28.29 -17.87 -3.26
C GLN A 343 -29.69 -18.50 -3.32
N LYS A 344 -29.82 -19.69 -3.94
CA LYS A 344 -31.08 -20.46 -3.95
C LYS A 344 -31.51 -20.86 -2.52
N ALA A 345 -30.57 -21.32 -1.70
CA ALA A 345 -30.84 -21.65 -0.30
C ALA A 345 -31.39 -20.44 0.46
N VAL A 346 -30.76 -19.27 0.34
CA VAL A 346 -31.22 -18.02 0.98
C VAL A 346 -32.59 -17.61 0.48
N THR A 347 -32.84 -17.63 -0.84
CA THR A 347 -34.13 -17.23 -1.42
C THR A 347 -35.29 -18.15 -0.99
N LEU A 348 -35.03 -19.44 -0.76
CA LEU A 348 -36.03 -20.42 -0.31
C LEU A 348 -36.22 -20.42 1.22
N THR A 349 -35.47 -19.60 1.96
CA THR A 349 -35.56 -19.50 3.42
C THR A 349 -36.45 -18.34 3.82
N HIS A 350 -37.46 -18.56 4.68
CA HIS A 350 -38.33 -17.49 5.14
C HIS A 350 -37.64 -16.55 6.15
N GLU A 351 -38.05 -15.28 6.18
CA GLU A 351 -37.63 -14.32 7.21
C GLU A 351 -38.06 -14.82 8.60
N GLY A 352 -37.10 -15.12 9.47
CA GLY A 352 -37.31 -15.70 10.81
C GLY A 352 -36.93 -17.18 10.97
N ASP A 353 -36.52 -17.87 9.91
CA ASP A 353 -35.95 -19.22 9.98
C ASP A 353 -34.61 -19.21 10.77
N ILE A 354 -34.46 -20.15 11.72
CA ILE A 354 -33.27 -20.28 12.57
C ILE A 354 -31.99 -20.52 11.75
N GLY A 355 -32.08 -21.15 10.58
CA GLY A 355 -30.96 -21.41 9.68
C GLY A 355 -30.63 -20.28 8.70
N LEU A 356 -31.42 -19.20 8.65
CA LEU A 356 -31.17 -18.06 7.75
C LEU A 356 -29.80 -17.39 8.02
N PRO A 357 -29.37 -17.12 9.27
CA PRO A 357 -28.06 -16.55 9.56
C PRO A 357 -26.89 -17.41 9.02
N ASP A 358 -26.93 -18.73 9.21
CA ASP A 358 -25.86 -19.63 8.73
C ASP A 358 -25.80 -19.67 7.19
N ARG A 359 -26.96 -19.66 6.51
CA ARG A 359 -27.04 -19.64 5.03
C ARG A 359 -26.52 -18.33 4.45
N LEU A 360 -26.90 -17.20 5.04
CA LEU A 360 -26.38 -15.88 4.65
C LEU A 360 -24.87 -15.76 4.90
N ASN A 361 -24.36 -16.31 6.02
CA ASN A 361 -22.93 -16.35 6.29
C ASN A 361 -22.18 -17.20 5.24
N ASN A 362 -22.70 -18.37 4.86
CA ASN A 362 -22.07 -19.20 3.83
C ASN A 362 -22.07 -18.53 2.45
N LEU A 363 -23.14 -17.79 2.10
CA LEU A 363 -23.19 -16.98 0.89
C LEU A 363 -22.11 -15.89 0.91
N ALA A 364 -21.98 -15.16 2.02
CA ALA A 364 -20.97 -14.13 2.14
C ALA A 364 -19.54 -14.68 2.09
N LEU A 365 -19.27 -15.81 2.75
CA LEU A 365 -17.98 -16.51 2.66
C LEU A 365 -17.66 -16.95 1.23
N ALA A 366 -18.65 -17.41 0.46
CA ALA A 366 -18.42 -17.77 -0.95
C ALA A 366 -18.02 -16.57 -1.81
N PHE A 367 -18.58 -15.37 -1.54
CA PHE A 367 -18.13 -14.12 -2.17
C PHE A 367 -16.69 -13.77 -1.76
N LEU A 368 -16.35 -13.83 -0.47
CA LEU A 368 -14.99 -13.53 0.01
C LEU A 368 -13.94 -14.49 -0.59
N ILE A 369 -14.23 -15.79 -0.61
CA ILE A 369 -13.36 -16.81 -1.18
C ILE A 369 -13.16 -16.60 -2.69
N ARG A 370 -14.20 -16.18 -3.42
CA ARG A 370 -14.05 -15.82 -4.83
C ARG A 370 -13.21 -14.56 -5.01
N HIS A 371 -13.38 -13.56 -4.14
CA HIS A 371 -12.54 -12.37 -4.14
C HIS A 371 -11.07 -12.71 -3.93
N GLU A 372 -10.73 -13.55 -2.95
CA GLU A 372 -9.34 -13.93 -2.65
C GLU A 372 -8.61 -14.45 -3.89
N ARG A 373 -9.33 -15.15 -4.78
CA ARG A 373 -8.75 -15.69 -6.02
C ARG A 373 -8.78 -14.73 -7.21
N THR A 374 -9.80 -13.89 -7.32
CA THR A 374 -10.06 -13.05 -8.52
C THR A 374 -9.62 -11.60 -8.35
N GLY A 375 -9.54 -11.10 -7.11
CA GLY A 375 -9.35 -9.69 -6.79
C GLY A 375 -10.57 -8.81 -7.06
N ASP A 376 -11.73 -9.36 -7.45
CA ASP A 376 -12.93 -8.57 -7.80
C ASP A 376 -13.51 -7.88 -6.55
N LEU A 377 -13.37 -6.55 -6.49
CA LEU A 377 -13.89 -5.73 -5.38
C LEU A 377 -15.42 -5.80 -5.25
N SER A 378 -16.15 -6.09 -6.33
CA SER A 378 -17.61 -6.23 -6.28
C SER A 378 -18.06 -7.32 -5.30
N ASP A 379 -17.25 -8.36 -5.10
CA ASP A 379 -17.60 -9.47 -4.23
C ASP A 379 -17.48 -9.10 -2.75
N ILE A 380 -16.47 -8.33 -2.36
CA ILE A 380 -16.38 -7.79 -1.00
C ILE A 380 -17.53 -6.81 -0.73
N SER A 381 -17.85 -5.95 -1.70
CA SER A 381 -18.98 -5.01 -1.59
C SER A 381 -20.34 -5.72 -1.42
N LYS A 382 -20.47 -6.95 -1.91
CA LYS A 382 -21.67 -7.79 -1.69
C LYS A 382 -21.60 -8.56 -0.37
N ALA A 383 -20.43 -9.05 0.03
CA ALA A 383 -20.26 -9.87 1.24
C ALA A 383 -20.50 -9.07 2.53
N ILE A 384 -19.96 -7.85 2.64
CA ILE A 384 -20.04 -7.06 3.88
C ILE A 384 -21.49 -6.78 4.32
N PRO A 385 -22.39 -6.27 3.46
CA PRO A 385 -23.79 -6.05 3.85
C PRO A 385 -24.50 -7.34 4.29
N VAL A 386 -24.19 -8.47 3.64
CA VAL A 386 -24.78 -9.78 3.98
C VAL A 386 -24.32 -10.24 5.36
N ILE A 387 -23.03 -10.12 5.71
CA ILE A 387 -22.54 -10.48 7.06
C ILE A 387 -23.06 -9.49 8.12
N GLN A 388 -23.18 -8.20 7.80
CA GLN A 388 -23.81 -7.23 8.70
C GLN A 388 -25.27 -7.59 8.99
N GLN A 389 -26.01 -8.04 7.98
CA GLN A 389 -27.37 -8.55 8.15
C GLN A 389 -27.38 -9.79 9.05
N VAL A 390 -26.45 -10.74 8.88
CA VAL A 390 -26.30 -11.92 9.76
C VAL A 390 -26.10 -11.49 11.21
N VAL A 391 -25.16 -10.58 11.47
CA VAL A 391 -24.88 -10.08 12.82
C VAL A 391 -26.09 -9.34 13.41
N GLY A 392 -26.84 -8.59 12.60
CA GLY A 392 -28.06 -7.90 13.02
C GLY A 392 -29.23 -8.83 13.34
N LEU A 393 -29.33 -9.97 12.66
CA LEU A 393 -30.37 -10.99 12.87
C LEU A 393 -30.05 -11.96 14.03
N THR A 394 -28.78 -12.03 14.45
CA THR A 394 -28.31 -13.01 15.43
C THR A 394 -28.38 -12.46 16.86
N PRO A 395 -29.12 -13.10 17.79
CA PRO A 395 -29.17 -12.67 19.19
C PRO A 395 -27.81 -12.69 19.89
N ALA A 396 -27.62 -11.82 20.89
CA ALA A 396 -26.35 -11.65 21.60
C ALA A 396 -25.82 -12.93 22.30
N ASN A 397 -26.70 -13.86 22.65
CA ASN A 397 -26.38 -15.13 23.32
C ASN A 397 -26.26 -16.32 22.35
N HIS A 398 -26.30 -16.09 21.03
CA HIS A 398 -26.23 -17.17 20.04
C HIS A 398 -24.80 -17.74 19.94
N PRO A 399 -24.61 -19.07 19.93
CA PRO A 399 -23.28 -19.70 19.95
C PRO A 399 -22.41 -19.37 18.73
N ASN A 400 -23.01 -19.12 17.56
CA ASN A 400 -22.27 -18.76 16.34
C ASN A 400 -22.02 -17.24 16.18
N LEU A 401 -22.54 -16.38 17.06
CA LEU A 401 -22.32 -14.93 16.94
C LEU A 401 -20.84 -14.54 16.95
N PRO A 402 -19.97 -15.11 17.82
CA PRO A 402 -18.52 -14.86 17.75
C PRO A 402 -17.91 -15.19 16.39
N LEU A 403 -18.32 -16.30 15.76
CA LEU A 403 -17.84 -16.70 14.45
C LEU A 403 -18.29 -15.72 13.36
N PHE A 404 -19.55 -15.26 13.39
CA PHE A 404 -20.05 -14.27 12.42
C PHE A 404 -19.34 -12.92 12.56
N LEU A 405 -19.05 -12.48 13.79
CA LEU A 405 -18.27 -11.28 14.07
C LEU A 405 -16.81 -11.42 13.59
N ALA A 406 -16.21 -12.60 13.75
CA ALA A 406 -14.86 -12.88 13.24
C ALA A 406 -14.81 -12.81 11.70
N ASN A 407 -15.82 -13.37 11.03
CA ASN A 407 -15.95 -13.31 9.57
C ASN A 407 -16.21 -11.88 9.07
N LEU A 408 -17.03 -11.11 9.78
CA LEU A 408 -17.24 -9.69 9.50
C LEU A 408 -15.92 -8.91 9.58
N GLY A 409 -15.14 -9.18 10.63
CA GLY A 409 -13.81 -8.60 10.77
C GLY A 409 -12.87 -9.03 9.64
N GLY A 410 -12.92 -10.30 9.21
CA GLY A 410 -12.22 -10.79 8.02
C GLY A 410 -12.56 -9.99 6.76
N ALA A 411 -13.84 -9.81 6.47
CA ALA A 411 -14.31 -9.06 5.31
C ALA A 411 -13.80 -7.60 5.29
N PHE A 412 -13.82 -6.93 6.44
CA PHE A 412 -13.26 -5.58 6.57
C PHE A 412 -11.74 -5.57 6.40
N SER A 413 -11.01 -6.55 6.94
CA SER A 413 -9.56 -6.69 6.75
C SER A 413 -9.21 -6.84 5.26
N THR A 414 -9.92 -7.69 4.53
CA THR A 414 -9.68 -7.91 3.09
C THR A 414 -10.01 -6.66 2.28
N ARG A 415 -11.09 -5.93 2.61
CA ARG A 415 -11.39 -4.66 1.93
C ARG A 415 -10.30 -3.63 2.19
N PHE A 416 -9.87 -3.51 3.45
CA PHE A 416 -8.79 -2.62 3.87
C PHE A 416 -7.49 -2.89 3.11
N GLU A 417 -7.08 -4.16 2.98
CA GLU A 417 -5.86 -4.52 2.23
C GLU A 417 -5.92 -4.10 0.74
N ARG A 418 -7.12 -3.90 0.18
CA ARG A 418 -7.32 -3.47 -1.21
C ARG A 418 -7.57 -1.97 -1.37
N THR A 419 -8.29 -1.35 -0.45
CA THR A 419 -8.71 0.05 -0.55
C THR A 419 -7.82 0.99 0.26
N GLY A 420 -7.10 0.46 1.25
CA GLY A 420 -6.36 1.22 2.24
C GLY A 420 -7.23 1.98 3.24
N ASP A 421 -8.57 1.84 3.21
CA ASP A 421 -9.51 2.64 4.03
C ASP A 421 -9.42 2.30 5.53
N PRO A 422 -8.82 3.16 6.37
CA PRO A 422 -8.57 2.81 7.77
C PRO A 422 -9.84 2.68 8.61
N ALA A 423 -10.99 3.19 8.14
CA ALA A 423 -12.27 2.92 8.79
C ALA A 423 -12.61 1.42 8.79
N ASP A 424 -12.09 0.65 7.82
CA ASP A 424 -12.29 -0.78 7.74
C ASP A 424 -11.42 -1.55 8.73
N VAL A 425 -10.15 -1.17 8.92
CA VAL A 425 -9.31 -1.82 9.94
C VAL A 425 -9.85 -1.55 11.35
N ALA A 426 -10.41 -0.36 11.60
CA ALA A 426 -11.10 -0.04 12.84
C ALA A 426 -12.33 -0.93 13.08
N LYS A 427 -13.21 -1.08 12.07
CA LYS A 427 -14.36 -1.97 12.13
C LYS A 427 -13.96 -3.44 12.27
N CYS A 428 -12.84 -3.84 11.66
CA CYS A 428 -12.24 -5.17 11.82
C CYS A 428 -11.87 -5.45 13.27
N ILE A 429 -11.12 -4.53 13.91
CA ILE A 429 -10.70 -4.66 15.32
C ILE A 429 -11.94 -4.74 16.23
N LEU A 430 -12.92 -3.85 16.06
CA LEU A 430 -14.14 -3.85 16.88
C LEU A 430 -14.93 -5.17 16.76
N ALA A 431 -15.11 -5.67 15.53
CA ALA A 431 -15.81 -6.93 15.31
C ALA A 431 -15.05 -8.12 15.94
N ARG A 432 -13.72 -8.19 15.78
CA ARG A 432 -12.89 -9.27 16.36
C ARG A 432 -12.76 -9.18 17.88
N GLN A 433 -12.69 -7.98 18.46
CA GLN A 433 -12.72 -7.79 19.91
C GLN A 433 -14.04 -8.30 20.50
N LYS A 434 -15.17 -7.90 19.93
CA LYS A 434 -16.49 -8.38 20.36
C LYS A 434 -16.63 -9.90 20.22
N ALA A 435 -16.04 -10.49 19.19
CA ALA A 435 -16.00 -11.95 19.05
C ALA A 435 -15.23 -12.63 20.19
N VAL A 436 -14.07 -12.09 20.57
CA VAL A 436 -13.27 -12.59 21.70
C VAL A 436 -14.02 -12.44 23.02
N GLU A 437 -14.64 -11.27 23.27
CA GLU A 437 -15.40 -10.99 24.50
C GLU A 437 -16.61 -11.91 24.69
N LEU A 438 -17.29 -12.29 23.60
CA LEU A 438 -18.46 -13.17 23.63
C LEU A 438 -18.09 -14.66 23.68
N THR A 439 -16.81 -15.01 23.50
CA THR A 439 -16.36 -16.41 23.50
C THR A 439 -15.96 -16.83 24.93
N PRO A 440 -16.52 -17.92 25.47
CA PRO A 440 -16.14 -18.40 26.81
C PRO A 440 -14.66 -18.79 26.93
N GLU A 441 -14.09 -18.64 28.12
CA GLU A 441 -12.73 -19.12 28.42
C GLU A 441 -12.61 -20.64 28.18
N GLY A 442 -11.52 -21.05 27.51
CA GLY A 442 -11.25 -22.47 27.19
C GLY A 442 -11.97 -22.99 25.93
N HIS A 443 -12.71 -22.16 25.20
CA HIS A 443 -13.32 -22.56 23.92
C HIS A 443 -12.27 -22.86 22.84
N GLU A 444 -12.49 -23.92 22.06
CA GLU A 444 -11.55 -24.44 21.04
C GLU A 444 -11.11 -23.38 20.01
N ASN A 445 -12.02 -22.50 19.59
CA ASN A 445 -11.73 -21.43 18.62
C ASN A 445 -11.02 -20.18 19.23
N MET A 446 -10.85 -20.09 20.55
CA MET A 446 -10.27 -18.91 21.19
C MET A 446 -8.86 -18.54 20.66
N PRO A 447 -7.92 -19.51 20.48
CA PRO A 447 -6.60 -19.21 19.93
C PRO A 447 -6.66 -18.56 18.54
N THR A 448 -7.53 -19.06 17.66
CA THR A 448 -7.72 -18.53 16.30
C THR A 448 -8.33 -17.13 16.30
N LEU A 449 -9.31 -16.87 17.20
CA LEU A 449 -9.90 -15.54 17.36
C LEU A 449 -8.87 -14.52 17.86
N LEU A 450 -8.04 -14.90 18.84
CA LEU A 450 -6.95 -14.07 19.35
C LEU A 450 -5.88 -13.82 18.29
N MET A 451 -5.51 -14.83 17.49
CA MET A 451 -4.59 -14.66 16.37
C MET A 451 -5.10 -13.65 15.34
N ASN A 452 -6.37 -13.77 14.97
CA ASN A 452 -7.01 -12.86 14.02
C ASN A 452 -7.12 -11.44 14.59
N LEU A 453 -7.44 -11.29 15.88
CA LEU A 453 -7.44 -9.99 16.55
C LEU A 453 -6.03 -9.36 16.54
N GLY A 454 -5.00 -10.16 16.87
CA GLY A 454 -3.61 -9.69 16.82
C GLY A 454 -3.17 -9.27 15.41
N ASN A 455 -3.60 -10.00 14.37
CA ASN A 455 -3.34 -9.62 12.98
C ASN A 455 -4.00 -8.29 12.60
N ALA A 456 -5.23 -8.01 13.09
CA ALA A 456 -5.91 -6.74 12.85
C ALA A 456 -5.17 -5.56 13.49
N PHE A 457 -4.68 -5.73 14.72
CA PHE A 457 -3.85 -4.72 15.38
C PHE A 457 -2.51 -4.49 14.67
N ARG A 458 -1.85 -5.55 14.19
CA ARG A 458 -0.62 -5.42 13.39
C ARG A 458 -0.87 -4.66 12.09
N LEU A 459 -1.96 -4.98 11.37
CA LEU A 459 -2.34 -4.27 10.14
C LEU A 459 -2.57 -2.78 10.37
N ARG A 460 -3.24 -2.40 11.47
CA ARG A 460 -3.41 -0.99 11.83
C ARG A 460 -2.08 -0.34 12.21
N PHE A 461 -1.22 -1.02 12.96
CA PHE A 461 0.12 -0.53 13.30
C PHE A 461 0.98 -0.25 12.07
N GLU A 462 0.89 -1.10 11.04
CA GLU A 462 1.66 -0.90 9.80
C GLU A 462 1.32 0.42 9.11
N GLN A 463 0.12 0.96 9.31
CA GLN A 463 -0.27 2.29 8.85
C GLN A 463 -0.01 3.41 9.85
N SER A 464 -0.43 3.24 11.12
CA SER A 464 -0.41 4.31 12.13
C SER A 464 0.92 4.45 12.85
N ALA A 465 1.78 3.43 12.79
CA ALA A 465 2.98 3.27 13.61
C ALA A 465 2.73 3.36 15.13
N ASN A 466 1.48 3.19 15.60
CA ASN A 466 1.13 3.31 17.00
C ASN A 466 1.63 2.12 17.83
N LEU A 467 2.61 2.37 18.71
CA LEU A 467 3.24 1.32 19.53
C LEU A 467 2.25 0.60 20.48
N SER A 468 1.10 1.21 20.79
CA SER A 468 0.04 0.55 21.55
C SER A 468 -0.56 -0.62 20.76
N ASP A 469 -0.82 -0.44 19.47
CA ASP A 469 -1.50 -1.44 18.64
C ASP A 469 -0.59 -2.66 18.46
N ILE A 470 0.70 -2.48 18.18
CA ILE A 470 1.63 -3.61 18.07
C ILE A 470 1.86 -4.33 19.40
N SER A 471 1.73 -3.63 20.53
CA SER A 471 1.79 -4.25 21.86
C SER A 471 0.57 -5.15 22.10
N GLU A 472 -0.63 -4.68 21.72
CA GLU A 472 -1.85 -5.50 21.78
C GLU A 472 -1.79 -6.69 20.81
N ALA A 473 -1.21 -6.52 19.62
CA ALA A 473 -1.00 -7.61 18.67
C ALA A 473 -0.14 -8.73 19.27
N ILE A 474 1.04 -8.38 19.83
CA ILE A 474 1.95 -9.34 20.46
C ILE A 474 1.28 -10.01 21.67
N SER A 475 0.56 -9.25 22.50
CA SER A 475 -0.18 -9.77 23.65
C SER A 475 -1.24 -10.82 23.24
N ALA A 476 -2.03 -10.52 22.20
CA ALA A 476 -3.04 -11.45 21.68
C ALA A 476 -2.40 -12.71 21.08
N HIS A 477 -1.31 -12.57 20.33
CA HIS A 477 -0.57 -13.70 19.76
C HIS A 477 0.06 -14.59 20.84
N MET A 478 0.67 -14.00 21.88
CA MET A 478 1.23 -14.77 23.00
C MET A 478 0.14 -15.55 23.75
N LYS A 479 -1.00 -14.92 24.06
CA LYS A 479 -2.15 -15.63 24.67
C LYS A 479 -2.63 -16.79 23.81
N ALA A 480 -2.66 -16.64 22.49
CA ALA A 480 -3.04 -17.73 21.59
C ALA A 480 -2.04 -18.91 21.64
N VAL A 481 -0.73 -18.62 21.73
CA VAL A 481 0.31 -19.65 21.91
C VAL A 481 0.13 -20.39 23.24
N ASP A 482 -0.12 -19.66 24.33
CA ASP A 482 -0.24 -20.24 25.69
C ASP A 482 -1.45 -21.18 25.83
N LEU A 483 -2.49 -21.00 25.01
CA LEU A 483 -3.69 -21.83 25.00
C LEU A 483 -3.53 -23.15 24.22
N LEU A 484 -2.49 -23.29 23.41
CA LEU A 484 -2.30 -24.46 22.54
C LEU A 484 -1.18 -25.39 23.05
N ARG A 485 -1.37 -26.69 22.81
CA ARG A 485 -0.32 -27.70 22.97
C ARG A 485 0.69 -27.60 21.81
N GLU A 486 1.94 -28.00 22.05
CA GLU A 486 3.02 -27.88 21.06
C GLU A 486 2.77 -28.65 19.74
N ASP A 487 2.00 -29.74 19.79
CA ASP A 487 1.65 -30.60 18.67
C ASP A 487 0.37 -30.16 17.92
N HIS A 488 -0.22 -29.03 18.29
CA HIS A 488 -1.44 -28.54 17.67
C HIS A 488 -1.22 -28.07 16.23
N HIS A 489 -2.12 -28.43 15.32
CA HIS A 489 -2.01 -28.13 13.89
C HIS A 489 -1.94 -26.63 13.56
N ASP A 490 -2.60 -25.77 14.34
CA ASP A 490 -2.57 -24.30 14.17
C ASP A 490 -1.33 -23.62 14.78
N MET A 491 -0.53 -24.34 15.58
CA MET A 491 0.63 -23.77 16.29
C MET A 491 1.62 -23.07 15.34
N PRO A 492 2.00 -23.64 14.18
CA PRO A 492 2.93 -22.96 13.26
C PRO A 492 2.38 -21.63 12.72
N SER A 493 1.08 -21.53 12.45
CA SER A 493 0.46 -20.31 11.93
C SER A 493 0.47 -19.18 12.98
N ILE A 494 0.15 -19.51 14.23
CA ILE A 494 0.16 -18.55 15.34
C ILE A 494 1.60 -18.10 15.66
N LEU A 495 2.56 -19.02 15.67
CA LEU A 495 3.99 -18.68 15.85
C LEU A 495 4.51 -17.77 14.74
N THR A 496 4.06 -17.96 13.50
CA THR A 496 4.40 -17.08 12.38
C THR A 496 3.80 -15.70 12.57
N ALA A 497 2.53 -15.61 13.00
CA ALA A 497 1.87 -14.34 13.30
C ALA A 497 2.57 -13.57 14.44
N LEU A 498 2.93 -14.26 15.53
CA LEU A 498 3.73 -13.71 16.62
C LEU A 498 5.09 -13.20 16.11
N GLY A 499 5.77 -14.04 15.31
CA GLY A 499 7.04 -13.72 14.68
C GLY A 499 6.99 -12.42 13.88
N ASN A 500 5.96 -12.26 13.06
CA ASN A 500 5.75 -11.07 12.23
C ASN A 500 5.43 -9.84 13.09
N SER A 501 4.54 -9.93 14.09
CA SER A 501 4.23 -8.81 15.00
C SER A 501 5.46 -8.32 15.76
N CYS A 502 6.28 -9.26 16.27
CA CYS A 502 7.55 -8.92 16.93
C CYS A 502 8.54 -8.26 15.95
N SER A 503 8.60 -8.75 14.71
CA SER A 503 9.47 -8.15 13.68
C SER A 503 9.03 -6.73 13.30
N SER A 504 7.72 -6.48 13.15
CA SER A 504 7.18 -5.13 12.87
C SER A 504 7.41 -4.17 14.04
N ARG A 505 7.27 -4.62 15.30
CA ARG A 505 7.64 -3.81 16.48
C ARG A 505 9.13 -3.45 16.47
N PHE A 506 9.97 -4.42 16.17
CA PHE A 506 11.41 -4.23 16.10
C PHE A 506 11.80 -3.15 15.08
N ASP A 507 11.15 -3.11 13.91
CA ASP A 507 11.46 -2.11 12.87
C ASP A 507 11.32 -0.66 13.39
N ARG A 508 10.43 -0.43 14.36
CA ARG A 508 10.20 0.88 15.00
C ARG A 508 11.01 1.10 16.28
N THR A 509 11.07 0.13 17.18
CA THR A 509 11.70 0.32 18.51
C THR A 509 13.18 -0.02 18.53
N ARG A 510 13.65 -0.84 17.57
CA ARG A 510 14.99 -1.44 17.53
C ARG A 510 15.34 -2.23 18.80
N GLU A 511 14.34 -2.70 19.55
CA GLU A 511 14.49 -3.49 20.78
C GLU A 511 15.00 -4.92 20.48
N PRO A 512 16.25 -5.29 20.86
CA PRO A 512 16.81 -6.59 20.47
C PRO A 512 16.09 -7.80 21.09
N THR A 513 15.49 -7.63 22.27
CA THR A 513 14.76 -8.70 22.98
C THR A 513 13.51 -9.15 22.22
N VAL A 514 12.78 -8.22 21.61
CA VAL A 514 11.59 -8.51 20.80
C VAL A 514 11.97 -9.25 19.52
N LEU A 515 13.10 -8.88 18.90
CA LEU A 515 13.62 -9.58 17.72
C LEU A 515 14.04 -11.02 18.03
N ALA A 516 14.62 -11.27 19.22
CA ALA A 516 14.93 -12.63 19.67
C ALA A 516 13.68 -13.51 19.79
N VAL A 517 12.57 -12.94 20.28
CA VAL A 517 11.26 -13.64 20.30
C VAL A 517 10.76 -13.93 18.88
N SER A 518 10.89 -12.98 17.95
CA SER A 518 10.54 -13.17 16.54
C SER A 518 11.26 -14.37 15.93
N ILE A 519 12.59 -14.41 16.07
CA ILE A 519 13.43 -15.48 15.51
C ILE A 519 13.10 -16.83 16.14
N SER A 520 12.96 -16.89 17.48
CA SER A 520 12.60 -18.12 18.18
C SER A 520 11.25 -18.69 17.73
N ALA A 521 10.23 -17.83 17.61
CA ALA A 521 8.90 -18.23 17.15
C ALA A 521 8.93 -18.73 15.70
N LEU A 522 9.64 -18.04 14.80
CA LEU A 522 9.76 -18.41 13.38
C LEU A 522 10.58 -19.69 13.18
N GLN A 523 11.67 -19.88 13.94
CA GLN A 523 12.45 -21.13 13.92
C GLN A 523 11.58 -22.31 14.36
N LYS A 524 10.81 -22.16 15.44
CA LYS A 524 9.89 -23.21 15.92
C LYS A 524 8.77 -23.47 14.90
N SER A 525 8.21 -22.44 14.28
CA SER A 525 7.23 -22.56 13.20
C SER A 525 7.77 -23.39 12.04
N VAL A 526 8.97 -23.07 11.53
CA VAL A 526 9.63 -23.81 10.43
C VAL A 526 9.89 -25.27 10.83
N GLN A 527 10.32 -25.53 12.07
CA GLN A 527 10.56 -26.90 12.57
C GLN A 527 9.30 -27.76 12.63
N LEU A 528 8.16 -27.16 13.02
CA LEU A 528 6.87 -27.85 13.10
C LEU A 528 6.17 -28.01 11.74
N THR A 529 6.73 -27.43 10.67
CA THR A 529 6.14 -27.45 9.33
C THR A 529 6.69 -28.62 8.50
N PRO A 530 5.84 -29.51 7.96
CA PRO A 530 6.28 -30.57 7.05
C PRO A 530 6.96 -30.03 5.79
N ALA A 531 7.93 -30.78 5.23
CA ALA A 531 8.74 -30.33 4.09
C ALA A 531 7.94 -30.00 2.81
N ASN A 532 6.77 -30.63 2.62
CA ASN A 532 5.90 -30.44 1.45
C ASN A 532 4.72 -29.51 1.74
N HIS A 533 4.71 -28.82 2.89
CA HIS A 533 3.61 -27.92 3.25
C HIS A 533 3.66 -26.64 2.40
N PRO A 534 2.52 -26.17 1.84
CA PRO A 534 2.48 -25.00 0.96
C PRO A 534 2.99 -23.71 1.62
N ASP A 535 2.77 -23.53 2.92
CA ASP A 535 3.21 -22.33 3.66
C ASP A 535 4.69 -22.35 4.12
N LEU A 536 5.42 -23.44 3.89
CA LEU A 536 6.81 -23.55 4.34
C LEU A 536 7.73 -22.46 3.72
N PRO A 537 7.64 -22.13 2.42
CA PRO A 537 8.43 -21.05 1.83
C PRO A 537 8.22 -19.70 2.53
N ASP A 538 6.99 -19.30 2.84
CA ASP A 538 6.71 -18.02 3.51
C ASP A 538 7.29 -17.97 4.92
N ARG A 539 7.20 -19.08 5.66
CA ARG A 539 7.80 -19.21 7.00
C ARG A 539 9.32 -19.08 6.96
N LEU A 540 9.97 -19.68 5.95
CA LEU A 540 11.42 -19.58 5.73
C LEU A 540 11.85 -18.14 5.36
N ILE A 541 11.06 -17.44 4.56
CA ILE A 541 11.33 -16.04 4.19
C ILE A 541 11.22 -15.13 5.41
N ASN A 542 10.15 -15.25 6.20
CA ASN A 542 9.97 -14.47 7.41
C ASN A 542 11.12 -14.71 8.41
N LEU A 543 11.53 -15.98 8.58
CA LEU A 543 12.72 -16.32 9.37
C LEU A 543 13.98 -15.63 8.84
N GLY A 544 14.23 -15.72 7.54
CA GLY A 544 15.40 -15.09 6.92
C GLY A 544 15.43 -13.57 7.10
N VAL A 545 14.28 -12.90 7.00
CA VAL A 545 14.16 -11.45 7.24
C VAL A 545 14.49 -11.10 8.71
N SER A 546 13.95 -11.84 9.69
CA SER A 546 14.26 -11.59 11.10
C SER A 546 15.73 -11.86 11.46
N LEU A 547 16.34 -12.90 10.88
CA LEU A 547 17.77 -13.18 11.03
C LEU A 547 18.65 -12.08 10.41
N MET A 548 18.31 -11.61 9.21
CA MET A 548 18.98 -10.47 8.56
C MET A 548 18.91 -9.21 9.44
N ARG A 549 17.76 -8.92 10.06
CA ARG A 549 17.61 -7.79 10.99
C ARG A 549 18.51 -7.93 12.22
N ARG A 550 18.69 -9.14 12.76
CA ARG A 550 19.58 -9.38 13.90
C ARG A 550 21.04 -9.20 13.50
N PHE A 551 21.41 -9.65 12.30
CA PHE A 551 22.71 -9.36 11.71
C PHE A 551 22.99 -7.86 11.58
N GLU A 552 22.02 -7.05 11.13
CA GLU A 552 22.20 -5.59 11.04
C GLU A 552 22.49 -4.93 12.39
N LEU A 553 22.01 -5.49 13.51
CA LEU A 553 22.30 -4.99 14.86
C LEU A 553 23.60 -5.52 15.44
N ALA A 554 23.80 -6.84 15.40
CA ALA A 554 24.86 -7.52 16.15
C ALA A 554 26.11 -7.79 15.30
N GLY A 555 25.96 -7.84 13.97
CA GLY A 555 27.06 -8.12 13.03
C GLY A 555 27.51 -9.59 13.00
N GLU A 556 26.74 -10.51 13.59
CA GLU A 556 27.05 -11.94 13.67
C GLU A 556 26.88 -12.64 12.32
N LEU A 557 27.98 -13.12 11.74
CA LEU A 557 27.97 -13.71 10.39
C LEU A 557 27.08 -14.96 10.27
N ALA A 558 26.93 -15.73 11.34
CA ALA A 558 26.06 -16.91 11.37
C ALA A 558 24.60 -16.56 11.03
N ASP A 559 24.11 -15.39 11.47
CA ASP A 559 22.73 -14.97 11.26
C ASP A 559 22.45 -14.71 9.78
N ILE A 560 23.36 -14.00 9.09
CA ILE A 560 23.17 -13.69 7.67
C ILE A 560 23.40 -14.92 6.78
N GLU A 561 24.24 -15.85 7.20
CA GLU A 561 24.40 -17.15 6.53
C GLU A 561 23.14 -18.03 6.66
N GLU A 562 22.56 -18.11 7.85
CA GLU A 562 21.28 -18.80 8.08
C GLU A 562 20.15 -18.13 7.30
N ALA A 563 20.10 -16.79 7.26
CA ALA A 563 19.11 -16.03 6.50
C ALA A 563 19.17 -16.35 4.99
N VAL A 564 20.36 -16.27 4.40
CA VAL A 564 20.59 -16.58 2.98
C VAL A 564 20.25 -18.04 2.68
N SER A 565 20.57 -18.97 3.59
CA SER A 565 20.23 -20.38 3.45
C SER A 565 18.71 -20.62 3.46
N ALA A 566 17.99 -20.02 4.42
CA ALA A 566 16.54 -20.13 4.54
C ALA A 566 15.82 -19.55 3.30
N GLN A 567 16.24 -18.37 2.83
CA GLN A 567 15.67 -17.72 1.64
C GLN A 567 15.97 -18.49 0.35
N THR A 568 17.19 -19.04 0.20
CA THR A 568 17.54 -19.89 -0.95
C THR A 568 16.69 -21.16 -0.98
N ARG A 569 16.44 -21.77 0.18
CA ARG A 569 15.56 -22.94 0.30
C ARG A 569 14.11 -22.59 -0.05
N ALA A 570 13.60 -21.44 0.39
CA ALA A 570 12.26 -20.98 0.05
C ALA A 570 12.09 -20.83 -1.46
N ILE A 571 13.03 -20.15 -2.12
CA ILE A 571 13.03 -19.93 -3.58
C ILE A 571 13.01 -21.26 -4.35
N ALA A 572 13.79 -22.26 -3.90
CA ALA A 572 13.83 -23.58 -4.53
C ALA A 572 12.49 -24.36 -4.45
N LEU A 573 11.60 -23.99 -3.53
CA LEU A 573 10.30 -24.62 -3.31
C LEU A 573 9.13 -23.86 -3.98
N THR A 574 9.38 -22.67 -4.56
CA THR A 574 8.34 -21.79 -5.09
C THR A 574 8.39 -21.71 -6.63
N PRO A 575 7.30 -22.02 -7.34
CA PRO A 575 7.21 -21.84 -8.79
C PRO A 575 7.50 -20.39 -9.22
N GLU A 576 7.99 -20.17 -10.45
CA GLU A 576 8.23 -18.81 -10.97
C GLU A 576 6.90 -18.04 -11.10
N ASN A 577 6.67 -17.10 -10.18
CA ASN A 577 5.51 -16.23 -10.12
C ASN A 577 5.84 -14.94 -9.33
N MET A 578 4.83 -14.11 -9.05
CA MET A 578 5.01 -12.87 -8.27
C MET A 578 5.53 -13.09 -6.85
N LEU A 579 5.16 -14.19 -6.19
CA LEU A 579 5.71 -14.52 -4.87
C LEU A 579 7.20 -14.80 -4.97
N HIS A 580 7.62 -15.48 -6.03
CA HIS A 580 9.04 -15.72 -6.34
C HIS A 580 9.83 -14.41 -6.49
N ALA A 581 9.25 -13.38 -7.12
CA ALA A 581 9.89 -12.06 -7.26
C ALA A 581 10.20 -11.41 -5.89
N THR A 582 9.24 -11.42 -4.97
CA THR A 582 9.42 -10.91 -3.59
C THR A 582 10.51 -11.68 -2.84
N MET A 583 10.53 -13.00 -2.98
CA MET A 583 11.55 -13.86 -2.35
C MET A 583 12.96 -13.57 -2.88
N LEU A 584 13.10 -13.40 -4.20
CA LEU A 584 14.37 -13.02 -4.83
C LEU A 584 14.87 -11.66 -4.34
N ASN A 585 13.98 -10.69 -4.17
CA ASN A 585 14.33 -9.39 -3.59
C ASN A 585 14.87 -9.53 -2.17
N ASN A 586 14.20 -10.30 -1.31
CA ASN A 586 14.65 -10.49 0.07
C ASN A 586 16.00 -11.21 0.15
N LEU A 587 16.24 -12.20 -0.72
CA LEU A 587 17.54 -12.86 -0.85
C LEU A 587 18.64 -11.88 -1.27
N ALA A 588 18.36 -11.07 -2.30
CA ALA A 588 19.32 -10.11 -2.82
C ALA A 588 19.69 -9.05 -1.78
N VAL A 589 18.72 -8.52 -1.02
CA VAL A 589 19.00 -7.61 0.09
C VAL A 589 19.91 -8.27 1.14
N SER A 590 19.63 -9.53 1.51
CA SER A 590 20.45 -10.27 2.48
C SER A 590 21.88 -10.50 2.00
N LEU A 591 22.05 -10.80 0.71
CA LEU A 591 23.37 -10.89 0.06
C LEU A 591 24.12 -9.55 0.06
N MET A 592 23.42 -8.43 -0.20
CA MET A 592 24.02 -7.09 -0.13
C MET A 592 24.46 -6.73 1.30
N ARG A 593 23.71 -7.15 2.33
CA ARG A 593 24.11 -6.98 3.74
C ARG A 593 25.33 -7.83 4.10
N ARG A 594 25.37 -9.09 3.68
CA ARG A 594 26.55 -9.95 3.86
C ARG A 594 27.78 -9.38 3.16
N PHE A 595 27.60 -8.83 1.96
CA PHE A 595 28.67 -8.14 1.25
C PHE A 595 29.25 -6.98 2.06
N GLY A 596 28.41 -6.10 2.61
CA GLY A 596 28.85 -4.94 3.40
C GLY A 596 29.77 -5.30 4.58
N ARG A 597 29.68 -6.54 5.10
CA ARG A 597 30.54 -7.04 6.17
C ARG A 597 31.74 -7.85 5.69
N THR A 598 31.59 -8.62 4.62
CA THR A 598 32.62 -9.57 4.15
C THR A 598 33.51 -9.01 3.03
N GLY A 599 33.04 -8.01 2.29
CA GLY A 599 33.68 -7.51 1.07
C GLY A 599 33.66 -8.50 -0.10
N ASN A 600 32.91 -9.61 -0.01
CA ASN A 600 32.91 -10.64 -1.05
C ASN A 600 32.07 -10.23 -2.27
N VAL A 601 32.73 -9.74 -3.32
CA VAL A 601 32.11 -9.25 -4.57
C VAL A 601 31.17 -10.28 -5.24
N SER A 602 31.36 -11.59 -4.99
CA SER A 602 30.44 -12.64 -5.48
C SER A 602 29.00 -12.42 -5.01
N ASP A 603 28.82 -11.89 -3.80
CA ASP A 603 27.50 -11.61 -3.23
C ASP A 603 26.78 -10.48 -3.96
N VAL A 604 27.50 -9.44 -4.39
CA VAL A 604 26.94 -8.34 -5.19
C VAL A 604 26.47 -8.86 -6.55
N VAL A 605 27.24 -9.74 -7.20
CA VAL A 605 26.87 -10.33 -8.49
C VAL A 605 25.64 -11.23 -8.36
N LYS A 606 25.53 -12.00 -7.28
CA LYS A 606 24.33 -12.82 -7.02
C LYS A 606 23.11 -11.97 -6.68
N ALA A 607 23.28 -10.93 -5.87
CA ALA A 607 22.21 -9.99 -5.52
C ALA A 607 21.68 -9.26 -6.75
N GLU A 608 22.57 -8.79 -7.64
CA GLU A 608 22.19 -8.13 -8.89
C GLU A 608 21.33 -9.03 -9.77
N LYS A 609 21.76 -10.28 -10.02
CA LYS A 609 20.97 -11.24 -10.80
C LYS A 609 19.60 -11.51 -10.18
N ALA A 610 19.55 -11.66 -8.86
CA ALA A 610 18.29 -11.90 -8.15
C ALA A 610 17.35 -10.68 -8.20
N HIS A 611 17.85 -9.45 -8.00
CA HIS A 611 17.05 -8.24 -8.16
C HIS A 611 16.57 -8.04 -9.61
N GLN A 612 17.42 -8.31 -10.61
CA GLN A 612 17.05 -8.19 -12.02
C GLN A 612 15.93 -9.18 -12.39
N LYS A 613 16.06 -10.44 -11.98
CA LYS A 613 15.01 -11.45 -12.18
C LYS A 613 13.72 -11.10 -11.42
N ALA A 614 13.81 -10.49 -10.24
CA ALA A 614 12.63 -10.01 -9.51
C ALA A 614 11.88 -8.91 -10.29
N VAL A 615 12.61 -7.99 -10.93
CA VAL A 615 12.02 -6.96 -11.81
C VAL A 615 11.38 -7.60 -13.05
N GLU A 616 12.04 -8.56 -13.71
CA GLU A 616 11.50 -9.28 -14.88
C GLU A 616 10.19 -10.02 -14.58
N LEU A 617 10.06 -10.57 -13.37
CA LEU A 617 8.86 -11.25 -12.92
C LEU A 617 7.73 -10.31 -12.48
N THR A 618 8.00 -9.00 -12.35
CA THR A 618 7.05 -8.00 -11.85
C THR A 618 6.41 -7.21 -13.00
N PRO A 619 5.07 -7.24 -13.17
CA PRO A 619 4.38 -6.44 -14.18
C PRO A 619 4.62 -4.93 -14.04
N GLU A 620 4.65 -4.21 -15.16
CA GLU A 620 4.90 -2.76 -15.20
C GLU A 620 3.93 -1.93 -14.35
N GLY A 621 2.69 -2.42 -14.16
CA GLY A 621 1.66 -1.77 -13.34
C GLY A 621 1.67 -2.13 -11.86
N HIS A 622 2.65 -2.91 -11.38
CA HIS A 622 2.67 -3.37 -9.99
C HIS A 622 3.23 -2.31 -9.03
N GLU A 623 2.57 -2.08 -7.90
CA GLU A 623 2.90 -1.03 -6.93
C GLU A 623 4.32 -1.09 -6.35
N ASN A 624 4.89 -2.29 -6.23
CA ASN A 624 6.23 -2.51 -5.67
C ASN A 624 7.36 -2.37 -6.69
N LEU A 625 7.05 -2.16 -7.98
CA LEU A 625 8.06 -2.06 -9.03
C LEU A 625 9.10 -0.93 -8.79
N PRO A 626 8.72 0.29 -8.36
CA PRO A 626 9.69 1.34 -8.06
C PRO A 626 10.69 0.94 -6.96
N SER A 627 10.22 0.20 -5.94
CA SER A 627 11.05 -0.30 -4.84
C SER A 627 12.08 -1.31 -5.34
N LEU A 628 11.66 -2.25 -6.19
CA LEU A 628 12.55 -3.24 -6.79
C LEU A 628 13.60 -2.57 -7.69
N LEU A 629 13.20 -1.63 -8.54
CA LEU A 629 14.11 -0.86 -9.40
C LEU A 629 15.14 -0.06 -8.58
N THR A 630 14.70 0.50 -7.45
CA THR A 630 15.58 1.21 -6.50
C THR A 630 16.61 0.26 -5.88
N ASN A 631 16.20 -0.96 -5.53
CA ASN A 631 17.11 -1.99 -5.01
C ASN A 631 18.12 -2.49 -6.05
N VAL A 632 17.69 -2.65 -7.31
CA VAL A 632 18.60 -2.90 -8.45
C VAL A 632 19.61 -1.76 -8.57
N ALA A 633 19.15 -0.51 -8.57
CA ALA A 633 20.03 0.66 -8.67
C ALA A 633 21.06 0.72 -7.54
N ASN A 634 20.65 0.44 -6.30
CA ASN A 634 21.53 0.35 -5.14
C ASN A 634 22.61 -0.72 -5.31
N SER A 635 22.27 -1.86 -5.92
CA SER A 635 23.21 -2.96 -6.18
C SER A 635 24.27 -2.55 -7.21
N TRP A 636 23.86 -1.86 -8.27
CA TRP A 636 24.78 -1.28 -9.25
C TRP A 636 25.68 -0.20 -8.65
N ARG A 637 25.15 0.64 -7.75
CA ARG A 637 25.94 1.67 -7.04
C ARG A 637 27.06 1.06 -6.23
N VAL A 638 26.74 0.06 -5.41
CA VAL A 638 27.74 -0.63 -4.57
C VAL A 638 28.81 -1.33 -5.42
N ARG A 639 28.42 -1.88 -6.57
CA ARG A 639 29.37 -2.46 -7.53
C ARG A 639 30.28 -1.37 -8.12
N PHE A 640 29.73 -0.23 -8.52
CA PHE A 640 30.52 0.92 -8.99
C PHE A 640 31.51 1.40 -7.94
N ASP A 641 31.12 1.47 -6.66
CA ASP A 641 32.02 1.91 -5.59
C ASP A 641 33.26 1.01 -5.46
N HIS A 642 33.18 -0.25 -5.93
CA HIS A 642 34.30 -1.21 -5.94
C HIS A 642 35.02 -1.28 -7.29
N SER A 643 34.28 -1.22 -8.40
CA SER A 643 34.83 -1.39 -9.76
C SER A 643 35.32 -0.07 -10.37
N HIS A 644 34.79 1.06 -9.90
CA HIS A 644 34.86 2.39 -10.50
C HIS A 644 34.51 2.41 -12.01
N ASN A 645 33.75 1.43 -12.48
CA ASN A 645 33.35 1.31 -13.87
C ASN A 645 32.16 2.22 -14.18
N LEU A 646 32.36 3.25 -15.00
CA LEU A 646 31.30 4.19 -15.39
C LEU A 646 30.06 3.52 -16.00
N GLY A 647 30.19 2.37 -16.66
CA GLY A 647 29.03 1.62 -17.18
C GLY A 647 28.12 1.06 -16.07
N ASP A 648 28.67 0.76 -14.89
CA ASP A 648 27.86 0.35 -13.72
C ASP A 648 27.09 1.57 -13.17
N MET A 649 27.69 2.77 -13.20
CA MET A 649 27.02 4.03 -12.81
C MET A 649 25.90 4.41 -13.77
N GLU A 650 26.09 4.24 -15.09
CA GLU A 650 25.02 4.48 -16.08
C GLU A 650 23.80 3.59 -15.83
N LYS A 651 24.02 2.29 -15.54
CA LYS A 651 22.94 1.36 -15.18
C LYS A 651 22.26 1.73 -13.86
N CYS A 652 23.02 2.17 -12.87
CA CYS A 652 22.51 2.67 -11.60
C CYS A 652 21.55 3.84 -11.82
N ILE A 653 22.01 4.88 -12.54
CA ILE A 653 21.24 6.07 -12.88
C ILE A 653 19.99 5.72 -13.71
N SER A 654 20.10 4.80 -14.68
CA SER A 654 18.97 4.36 -15.50
C SER A 654 17.87 3.67 -14.69
N ASN A 655 18.24 2.85 -13.70
CA ASN A 655 17.27 2.18 -12.83
C ASN A 655 16.61 3.17 -11.86
N TYR A 656 17.35 4.12 -11.28
CA TYR A 656 16.74 5.19 -10.48
C TYR A 656 15.79 6.06 -11.31
N LYS A 657 16.15 6.42 -12.54
CA LYS A 657 15.25 7.13 -13.46
C LYS A 657 13.97 6.33 -13.72
N SER A 658 14.09 5.02 -13.96
CA SER A 658 12.94 4.15 -14.21
C SER A 658 12.02 4.10 -12.99
N ALA A 659 12.59 3.91 -11.79
CA ALA A 659 11.83 3.95 -10.53
C ALA A 659 11.13 5.30 -10.31
N ALA A 660 11.85 6.41 -10.55
CA ALA A 660 11.33 7.76 -10.40
C ALA A 660 10.22 8.11 -11.40
N THR A 661 10.15 7.44 -12.55
CA THR A 661 9.17 7.74 -13.61
C THR A 661 8.03 6.72 -13.69
N CYS A 662 7.99 5.74 -12.78
CA CYS A 662 6.89 4.79 -12.68
C CYS A 662 5.54 5.48 -12.42
N THR A 663 4.52 5.07 -13.18
CA THR A 663 3.15 5.58 -13.02
C THR A 663 2.49 5.14 -11.72
N VAL A 664 2.88 3.98 -11.19
CA VAL A 664 2.35 3.35 -9.97
C VAL A 664 3.36 3.36 -8.82
N GLY A 665 2.92 3.04 -7.60
CA GLY A 665 3.75 2.90 -6.41
C GLY A 665 3.92 4.17 -5.56
N SER A 666 4.60 4.03 -4.42
CA SER A 666 4.75 5.08 -3.40
C SER A 666 5.49 6.32 -3.92
N SER A 667 4.88 7.50 -3.74
CA SER A 667 5.50 8.80 -4.08
C SER A 667 6.80 9.04 -3.31
N LEU A 668 6.94 8.53 -2.07
CA LEU A 668 8.16 8.67 -1.28
C LEU A 668 9.33 7.91 -1.92
N ILE A 669 9.09 6.68 -2.35
CA ILE A 669 10.12 5.85 -3.01
C ILE A 669 10.51 6.46 -4.36
N LYS A 670 9.54 7.00 -5.11
CA LYS A 670 9.81 7.71 -6.36
C LYS A 670 10.61 8.99 -6.14
N LEU A 671 10.34 9.73 -5.07
CA LEU A 671 11.13 10.90 -4.70
C LEU A 671 12.59 10.50 -4.38
N GLU A 672 12.79 9.49 -3.53
CA GLU A 672 14.13 9.01 -3.19
C GLU A 672 14.89 8.56 -4.46
N ALA A 673 14.21 7.86 -5.37
CA ALA A 673 14.78 7.49 -6.65
C ALA A 673 15.11 8.72 -7.52
N ALA A 674 14.23 9.71 -7.59
CA ALA A 674 14.44 10.95 -8.35
C ALA A 674 15.62 11.76 -7.80
N GLN A 675 15.74 11.88 -6.48
CA GLN A 675 16.87 12.54 -5.81
C GLN A 675 18.20 11.86 -6.12
N ASN A 676 18.24 10.53 -6.02
CA ASN A 676 19.44 9.75 -6.36
C ASN A 676 19.76 9.88 -7.85
N TRP A 677 18.76 9.83 -8.74
CA TRP A 677 18.92 10.06 -10.17
C TRP A 677 19.55 11.44 -10.43
N ALA A 678 18.97 12.52 -9.90
CA ALA A 678 19.45 13.88 -10.11
C ALA A 678 20.86 14.10 -9.53
N THR A 679 21.11 13.64 -8.31
CA THR A 679 22.38 13.87 -7.59
C THR A 679 23.54 13.09 -8.23
N LEU A 680 23.35 11.82 -8.54
CA LEU A 680 24.38 10.99 -9.17
C LEU A 680 24.66 11.46 -10.60
N LEU A 681 23.61 11.80 -11.36
CA LEU A 681 23.76 12.32 -12.71
C LEU A 681 24.51 13.66 -12.71
N ASN A 682 24.17 14.58 -11.82
CA ASN A 682 24.86 15.87 -11.70
C ASN A 682 26.33 15.70 -11.25
N THR A 683 26.64 14.66 -10.48
CA THR A 683 28.01 14.42 -9.99
C THR A 683 28.90 13.77 -11.04
N HIS A 684 28.42 12.71 -11.71
CA HIS A 684 29.23 11.92 -12.63
C HIS A 684 29.09 12.35 -14.10
N PHE A 685 27.95 12.95 -14.47
CA PHE A 685 27.65 13.39 -15.83
C PHE A 685 27.00 14.79 -15.86
N PRO A 686 27.65 15.83 -15.28
CA PRO A 686 27.08 17.17 -15.10
C PRO A 686 26.62 17.86 -16.39
N LYS A 687 27.18 17.48 -17.54
CA LYS A 687 26.82 18.02 -18.87
C LYS A 687 25.66 17.29 -19.55
N SER A 688 25.09 16.27 -18.90
CA SER A 688 23.98 15.51 -19.47
C SER A 688 22.73 16.39 -19.59
N PRO A 689 22.00 16.35 -20.73
CA PRO A 689 20.76 17.09 -20.88
C PRO A 689 19.65 16.59 -19.93
N GLN A 690 19.85 15.45 -19.27
CA GLN A 690 18.91 14.86 -18.33
C GLN A 690 19.04 15.42 -16.89
N VAL A 691 20.05 16.26 -16.59
CA VAL A 691 20.26 16.82 -15.25
C VAL A 691 19.08 17.69 -14.81
N LEU A 692 18.67 18.66 -15.65
CA LEU A 692 17.55 19.55 -15.31
C LEU A 692 16.22 18.78 -15.20
N PRO A 693 15.84 17.89 -16.15
CA PRO A 693 14.64 17.05 -16.01
C PRO A 693 14.62 16.18 -14.75
N ALA A 694 15.77 15.68 -14.29
CA ALA A 694 15.85 14.90 -13.06
C ALA A 694 15.55 15.77 -11.83
N PHE A 695 16.06 16.99 -11.78
CA PHE A 695 15.73 17.96 -10.73
C PHE A 695 14.27 18.46 -10.81
N ASP A 696 13.73 18.72 -12.02
CA ASP A 696 12.30 19.03 -12.23
C ASP A 696 11.41 17.92 -11.63
N THR A 697 11.73 16.66 -11.95
CA THR A 697 10.99 15.49 -11.43
C THR A 697 11.07 15.42 -9.91
N THR A 698 12.27 15.64 -9.36
CA THR A 698 12.51 15.64 -7.92
C THR A 698 11.70 16.71 -7.20
N LEU A 699 11.78 17.97 -7.65
CA LEU A 699 11.05 19.08 -7.05
C LEU A 699 9.53 18.94 -7.24
N GLY A 700 9.08 18.34 -8.34
CA GLY A 700 7.68 17.97 -8.54
C GLY A 700 7.16 17.01 -7.45
N TYR A 701 7.93 15.98 -7.11
CA TYR A 701 7.59 15.09 -6.00
C TYR A 701 7.67 15.76 -4.63
N VAL A 702 8.61 16.70 -4.43
CA VAL A 702 8.68 17.48 -3.19
C VAL A 702 7.42 18.31 -3.00
N SER A 703 6.97 19.02 -4.05
CA SER A 703 5.73 19.78 -4.00
C SER A 703 4.49 18.89 -3.78
N LEU A 704 4.48 17.68 -4.35
CA LEU A 704 3.39 16.71 -4.18
C LEU A 704 3.33 16.16 -2.75
N LEU A 705 4.46 15.75 -2.18
CA LEU A 705 4.54 15.17 -0.83
C LEU A 705 4.42 16.21 0.28
N ALA A 706 4.86 17.45 0.02
CA ALA A 706 4.48 18.62 0.83
C ALA A 706 3.08 19.13 0.45
N GLY A 707 2.20 18.27 -0.08
CA GLY A 707 0.87 18.62 -0.57
C GLY A 707 -0.13 18.96 0.54
N LEU A 708 -1.29 19.46 0.12
CA LEU A 708 -2.38 19.88 1.02
C LEU A 708 -3.04 18.72 1.77
N GLU A 709 -2.69 17.47 1.44
CA GLU A 709 -3.09 16.24 2.12
C GLU A 709 -2.48 16.10 3.53
N GLN A 710 -1.41 16.85 3.82
CA GLN A 710 -0.75 16.90 5.12
C GLN A 710 -1.15 18.15 5.92
N THR A 711 -1.05 18.10 7.26
CA THR A 711 -1.19 19.30 8.11
C THR A 711 -0.04 20.29 7.85
N VAL A 712 -0.18 21.57 8.22
CA VAL A 712 0.94 22.53 8.09
C VAL A 712 2.17 22.05 8.88
N HIS A 713 1.96 21.52 10.08
CA HIS A 713 3.04 21.00 10.93
C HIS A 713 3.71 19.76 10.31
N GLY A 714 2.93 18.80 9.81
CA GLY A 714 3.44 17.62 9.13
C GLY A 714 4.30 17.96 7.90
N ARG A 715 3.89 18.95 7.11
CA ARG A 715 4.68 19.45 5.97
C ARG A 715 6.03 20.03 6.40
N TYR A 716 6.08 20.83 7.46
CA TYR A 716 7.35 21.37 7.96
C TYR A 716 8.28 20.26 8.47
N ILE A 717 7.77 19.28 9.23
CA ILE A 717 8.57 18.13 9.66
C ILE A 717 9.13 17.39 8.44
N TRP A 718 8.28 17.16 7.43
CA TRP A 718 8.68 16.46 6.22
C TRP A 718 9.74 17.23 5.43
N LEU A 719 9.58 18.54 5.23
CA LEU A 719 10.56 19.38 4.53
C LEU A 719 11.92 19.44 5.23
N GLN A 720 11.97 19.33 6.56
CA GLN A 720 13.23 19.21 7.30
C GLN A 720 14.04 17.94 6.91
N SER A 721 13.36 16.90 6.41
CA SER A 721 14.02 15.67 5.95
C SER A 721 14.61 15.78 4.54
N VAL A 722 14.30 16.86 3.81
CA VAL A 722 14.71 17.08 2.42
C VAL A 722 15.40 18.46 2.23
N PRO A 723 16.48 18.78 2.96
CA PRO A 723 17.08 20.10 2.92
C PRO A 723 17.87 20.36 1.63
N GLY A 724 17.81 21.58 1.11
CA GLY A 724 18.77 22.10 0.12
C GLY A 724 18.63 21.61 -1.32
N LEU A 725 17.65 20.75 -1.64
CA LEU A 725 17.46 20.25 -3.01
C LEU A 725 17.23 21.36 -4.04
N ALA A 726 16.44 22.38 -3.70
CA ALA A 726 16.20 23.53 -4.57
C ALA A 726 17.50 24.29 -4.86
N LEU A 727 18.39 24.40 -3.87
CA LEU A 727 19.67 25.10 -3.99
C LEU A 727 20.64 24.33 -4.89
N SER A 728 20.69 23.00 -4.74
CA SER A 728 21.48 22.13 -5.62
C SER A 728 20.94 22.09 -7.05
N ALA A 729 19.62 22.09 -7.24
CA ALA A 729 18.99 22.20 -8.55
C ALA A 729 19.33 23.53 -9.23
N ALA A 730 19.25 24.64 -8.50
CA ALA A 730 19.60 25.97 -8.98
C ALA A 730 21.09 26.08 -9.34
N ALA A 731 21.98 25.52 -8.50
CA ALA A 731 23.41 25.46 -8.79
C ALA A 731 23.72 24.61 -10.05
N ALA A 732 23.02 23.50 -10.24
CA ALA A 732 23.15 22.69 -11.46
C ALA A 732 22.69 23.49 -12.70
N ALA A 733 21.57 24.21 -12.61
CA ALA A 733 21.08 25.08 -13.68
C ALA A 733 22.05 26.24 -14.01
N CYS A 734 22.60 26.92 -13.01
CA CYS A 734 23.66 27.93 -13.22
C CYS A 734 24.94 27.33 -13.85
N SER A 735 25.22 26.04 -13.64
CA SER A 735 26.36 25.33 -14.26
C SER A 735 26.12 24.97 -15.71
N LEU A 736 24.86 24.94 -16.13
CA LEU A 736 24.43 24.69 -17.50
C LEU A 736 24.01 25.97 -18.23
N ASP A 737 24.36 27.15 -17.68
CA ASP A 737 24.04 28.47 -18.24
C ASP A 737 22.52 28.69 -18.41
N ARG A 738 21.74 28.23 -17.42
CA ARG A 738 20.28 28.34 -17.37
C ARG A 738 19.80 29.07 -16.11
N PRO A 739 20.12 30.38 -15.95
CA PRO A 739 19.69 31.15 -14.79
C PRO A 739 18.16 31.32 -14.70
N ASP A 740 17.48 31.24 -15.85
CA ASP A 740 16.02 31.14 -15.95
C ASP A 740 15.48 29.91 -15.20
N LYS A 741 16.06 28.74 -15.42
CA LYS A 741 15.70 27.50 -14.71
C LYS A 741 16.14 27.51 -13.26
N ALA A 742 17.29 28.12 -12.96
CA ALA A 742 17.72 28.27 -11.58
C ALA A 742 16.70 29.09 -10.76
N LEU A 743 16.16 30.16 -11.33
CA LEU A 743 15.08 30.94 -10.71
C LEU A 743 13.81 30.09 -10.53
N GLU A 744 13.37 29.38 -11.57
CA GLU A 744 12.19 28.50 -11.49
C GLU A 744 12.31 27.45 -10.38
N PHE A 745 13.48 26.80 -10.25
CA PHE A 745 13.74 25.83 -9.18
C PHE A 745 13.71 26.45 -7.78
N LEU A 746 14.25 27.66 -7.62
CA LEU A 746 14.23 28.37 -6.34
C LEU A 746 12.83 28.84 -5.94
N GLU A 747 11.95 29.12 -6.91
CA GLU A 747 10.55 29.48 -6.64
C GLU A 747 9.67 28.25 -6.43
N GLN A 748 9.96 27.12 -7.11
CA GLN A 748 9.23 25.87 -6.94
C GLN A 748 9.59 25.14 -5.65
N GLY A 749 10.86 25.17 -5.24
CA GLY A 749 11.38 24.32 -4.16
C GLY A 749 11.54 25.01 -2.80
N ARG A 750 11.14 26.28 -2.67
CA ARG A 750 11.28 27.07 -1.42
C ARG A 750 9.97 27.75 -1.05
N CYS A 751 9.82 28.04 0.24
CA CYS A 751 8.60 28.65 0.80
C CYS A 751 7.34 27.90 0.34
N LEU A 752 7.43 26.57 0.22
CA LEU A 752 6.39 25.70 -0.32
C LEU A 752 5.10 25.81 0.48
N VAL A 753 5.22 25.79 1.81
CA VAL A 753 4.07 25.82 2.71
C VAL A 753 3.35 27.16 2.61
N TRP A 754 4.11 28.27 2.57
CA TRP A 754 3.56 29.61 2.38
C TRP A 754 2.97 29.83 1.00
N GLY A 755 3.66 29.38 -0.05
CA GLY A 755 3.18 29.44 -1.42
C GLY A 755 1.84 28.73 -1.56
N GLN A 756 1.72 27.53 -0.99
CA GLN A 756 0.46 26.76 -1.01
C GLN A 756 -0.66 27.43 -0.20
N LEU A 757 -0.37 27.97 0.99
CA LEU A 757 -1.37 28.73 1.76
C LEU A 757 -1.84 29.98 1.01
N ASN A 758 -0.92 30.68 0.33
CA ASN A 758 -1.28 31.79 -0.54
C ASN A 758 -2.10 31.34 -1.75
N ASN A 759 -1.81 30.17 -2.32
CA ASN A 759 -2.58 29.60 -3.42
C ASN A 759 -4.05 29.35 -3.04
N LEU A 760 -4.31 28.86 -1.82
CA LEU A 760 -5.68 28.70 -1.31
C LEU A 760 -6.47 30.02 -1.25
N ARG A 761 -5.75 31.15 -1.14
CA ARG A 761 -6.29 32.52 -1.01
C ARG A 761 -6.30 33.30 -2.32
N THR A 762 -5.97 32.66 -3.44
CA THR A 762 -5.88 33.32 -4.73
C THR A 762 -7.21 33.98 -5.08
N PRO A 763 -7.21 35.25 -5.53
CA PRO A 763 -8.42 35.89 -6.02
C PRO A 763 -9.05 35.09 -7.17
N LEU A 764 -10.34 34.79 -7.06
CA LEU A 764 -11.08 33.98 -8.05
C LEU A 764 -11.97 34.85 -8.96
N ASP A 765 -11.78 36.17 -8.98
CA ASP A 765 -12.66 37.11 -9.70
C ASP A 765 -12.72 36.80 -11.21
N GLU A 766 -11.58 36.47 -11.82
CA GLU A 766 -11.49 36.14 -13.24
C GLU A 766 -12.19 34.80 -13.55
N ILE A 767 -11.97 33.76 -12.74
CA ILE A 767 -12.68 32.47 -12.90
C ILE A 767 -14.18 32.67 -12.66
N ARG A 768 -14.58 33.43 -11.64
CA ARG A 768 -15.98 33.70 -11.31
C ARG A 768 -16.72 34.40 -12.46
N SER A 769 -16.02 35.21 -13.26
CA SER A 769 -16.60 35.84 -14.45
C SER A 769 -16.91 34.85 -15.59
N ILE A 770 -16.25 33.68 -15.61
CA ILE A 770 -16.42 32.63 -16.61
C ILE A 770 -17.31 31.51 -16.09
N ASP A 771 -17.03 30.99 -14.89
CA ASP A 771 -17.76 29.93 -14.19
C ASP A 771 -17.85 30.23 -12.69
N SER A 772 -18.99 30.80 -12.27
CA SER A 772 -19.24 31.11 -10.86
C SER A 772 -19.34 29.86 -9.98
N ASN A 773 -19.86 28.74 -10.50
CA ASN A 773 -20.05 27.52 -9.71
C ASN A 773 -18.68 26.90 -9.38
N LEU A 774 -17.80 26.82 -10.39
CA LEU A 774 -16.42 26.36 -10.17
C LEU A 774 -15.68 27.27 -9.18
N ALA A 775 -15.79 28.59 -9.32
CA ALA A 775 -15.17 29.54 -8.39
C ALA A 775 -15.70 29.39 -6.95
N ASP A 776 -17.01 29.19 -6.77
CA ASP A 776 -17.62 28.99 -5.44
C ASP A 776 -17.19 27.66 -4.81
N ARG A 777 -17.08 26.59 -5.61
CA ARG A 777 -16.56 25.29 -5.15
C ARG A 777 -15.09 25.35 -4.75
N ILE A 778 -14.25 26.02 -5.55
CA ILE A 778 -12.83 26.26 -5.22
C ILE A 778 -12.75 27.05 -3.91
N ALA A 779 -13.55 28.11 -3.74
CA ALA A 779 -13.56 28.92 -2.52
C ALA A 779 -13.98 28.13 -1.26
N ASP A 780 -15.00 27.26 -1.36
CA ASP A 780 -15.44 26.39 -0.25
C ASP A 780 -14.34 25.41 0.16
N ILE A 781 -13.77 24.68 -0.80
CA ILE A 781 -12.72 23.70 -0.54
C ILE A 781 -11.45 24.36 -0.01
N SER A 782 -11.03 25.52 -0.56
CA SER A 782 -9.92 26.31 -0.02
C SER A 782 -10.12 26.60 1.47
N LYS A 783 -11.30 27.11 1.84
CA LYS A 783 -11.60 27.49 3.23
C LYS A 783 -11.59 26.28 4.16
N ARG A 784 -12.11 25.13 3.71
CA ARG A 784 -12.12 23.90 4.50
C ARG A 784 -10.71 23.32 4.68
N LEU A 785 -9.88 23.37 3.65
CA LEU A 785 -8.47 22.98 3.71
C LEU A 785 -7.65 23.89 4.63
N GLU A 786 -7.85 25.21 4.58
CA GLU A 786 -7.18 26.15 5.50
C GLU A 786 -7.52 25.84 6.98
N ASN A 787 -8.79 25.54 7.26
CA ASN A 787 -9.24 25.19 8.61
C ASN A 787 -8.69 23.83 9.07
N ALA A 788 -8.76 22.81 8.21
CA ALA A 788 -8.31 21.45 8.52
C ALA A 788 -6.78 21.37 8.68
N ALA A 789 -6.02 22.16 7.93
CA ALA A 789 -4.57 22.21 8.05
C ALA A 789 -4.08 22.78 9.40
N SER A 790 -4.98 23.39 10.18
CA SER A 790 -4.73 24.01 11.49
C SER A 790 -5.17 23.14 12.68
N SER A 791 -5.88 22.03 12.45
CA SER A 791 -6.28 21.15 13.56
C SER A 791 -5.10 20.32 14.06
N ARG A 792 -5.00 20.21 15.38
CA ARG A 792 -3.88 19.53 16.06
C ARG A 792 -4.02 18.02 15.91
N GLU A 793 -2.91 17.36 15.61
CA GLU A 793 -2.65 16.00 16.10
C GLU A 793 -2.40 16.08 17.63
N THR A 794 -3.45 16.06 18.45
CA THR A 794 -3.29 15.82 19.89
C THR A 794 -3.02 14.33 20.11
N THR A 795 -1.77 13.91 20.02
CA THR A 795 -1.35 12.59 20.53
C THR A 795 -1.21 12.65 22.04
N HIS A 796 -2.28 12.33 22.77
CA HIS A 796 -2.19 11.98 24.19
C HIS A 796 -2.22 10.45 24.32
N THR A 797 -1.31 9.90 25.11
CA THR A 797 -1.08 8.46 25.31
C THR A 797 -2.22 7.70 26.01
N THR A 798 -3.34 8.36 26.31
CA THR A 798 -4.51 7.83 27.03
C THR A 798 -5.83 8.08 26.28
N MET A 799 -5.85 7.81 24.97
CA MET A 799 -7.09 7.90 24.17
C MET A 799 -7.73 6.52 24.00
N SER A 800 -9.06 6.46 24.14
CA SER A 800 -9.85 5.28 23.83
C SER A 800 -9.81 4.95 22.33
N LEU A 801 -10.09 3.70 21.97
CA LEU A 801 -10.10 3.26 20.56
C LEU A 801 -11.05 4.11 19.69
N SER A 802 -12.18 4.53 20.24
CA SER A 802 -13.19 5.38 19.57
C SER A 802 -12.70 6.81 19.32
N GLU A 803 -11.93 7.39 20.24
CA GLU A 803 -11.34 8.72 20.06
C GLU A 803 -10.18 8.70 19.06
N LYS A 804 -9.41 7.59 19.01
CA LYS A 804 -8.40 7.38 17.96
C LYS A 804 -9.05 7.31 16.57
N ILE A 805 -10.20 6.63 16.45
CA ILE A 805 -10.96 6.53 15.20
C ILE A 805 -11.49 7.91 14.76
N ALA A 806 -11.97 8.74 15.69
CA ALA A 806 -12.44 10.09 15.35
C ALA A 806 -11.33 11.00 14.81
N LEU A 807 -10.11 10.89 15.35
CA LEU A 807 -8.93 11.60 14.82
C LEU A 807 -8.50 11.09 13.44
N GLU A 808 -8.59 9.77 13.21
CA GLU A 808 -8.33 9.16 11.90
C GLU A 808 -9.39 9.59 10.87
N ASP A 809 -10.67 9.67 11.25
CA ASP A 809 -11.75 10.20 10.41
C ASP A 809 -11.56 11.68 10.04
N GLU A 810 -11.05 12.50 10.96
CA GLU A 810 -10.68 13.89 10.69
C GLU A 810 -9.52 13.96 9.67
N SER A 811 -8.51 13.10 9.82
CA SER A 811 -7.39 12.98 8.89
C SER A 811 -7.84 12.55 7.49
N HIS A 812 -8.80 11.60 7.37
CA HIS A 812 -9.37 11.21 6.08
C HIS A 812 -10.22 12.29 5.45
N SER A 813 -10.99 13.03 6.25
CA SER A 813 -11.74 14.18 5.76
C SER A 813 -10.79 15.19 5.10
N HIS A 814 -9.62 15.42 5.70
CA HIS A 814 -8.55 16.25 5.15
C HIS A 814 -7.98 15.71 3.84
N LEU A 815 -7.65 14.41 3.77
CA LEU A 815 -7.19 13.76 2.53
C LEU A 815 -8.21 13.90 1.39
N LYS A 816 -9.50 13.70 1.68
CA LYS A 816 -10.58 13.81 0.70
C LYS A 816 -10.74 15.23 0.17
N LEU A 817 -10.58 16.23 1.04
CA LEU A 817 -10.58 17.64 0.64
C LEU A 817 -9.42 17.96 -0.31
N ALA A 818 -8.22 17.41 -0.06
CA ALA A 818 -7.06 17.60 -0.92
C ALA A 818 -7.27 16.97 -2.31
N GLN A 819 -7.86 15.76 -2.37
CA GLN A 819 -8.23 15.13 -3.65
C GLN A 819 -9.25 15.95 -4.45
N GLN A 820 -10.28 16.47 -3.78
CA GLN A 820 -11.28 17.34 -4.40
C GLN A 820 -10.66 18.64 -4.91
N TRP A 821 -9.71 19.21 -4.17
CA TRP A 821 -8.94 20.37 -4.60
C TRP A 821 -8.19 20.09 -5.90
N ASP A 822 -7.49 18.96 -6.01
CA ASP A 822 -6.75 18.60 -7.23
C ASP A 822 -7.68 18.40 -8.44
N GLU A 823 -8.85 17.80 -8.25
CA GLU A 823 -9.88 17.67 -9.30
C GLU A 823 -10.42 19.03 -9.76
N LEU A 824 -10.68 19.94 -8.82
CA LEU A 824 -11.12 21.30 -9.12
C LEU A 824 -10.04 22.09 -9.87
N LEU A 825 -8.77 21.95 -9.48
CA LEU A 825 -7.65 22.58 -10.19
C LEU A 825 -7.49 22.03 -11.60
N LYS A 826 -7.65 20.72 -11.81
CA LYS A 826 -7.67 20.13 -13.17
C LYS A 826 -8.79 20.73 -14.02
N THR A 827 -9.96 20.94 -13.43
CA THR A 827 -11.11 21.55 -14.11
C THR A 827 -10.83 23.03 -14.45
N ALA A 828 -10.28 23.80 -13.51
CA ALA A 828 -9.91 25.19 -13.74
C ALA A 828 -8.84 25.33 -14.84
N ARG A 829 -7.84 24.44 -14.86
CA ARG A 829 -6.77 24.44 -15.86
C ARG A 829 -7.21 24.01 -17.26
N ALA A 830 -8.39 23.39 -17.38
CA ALA A 830 -8.99 23.09 -18.67
C ALA A 830 -9.67 24.32 -19.31
N ILE A 831 -9.81 25.43 -18.58
CA ILE A 831 -10.33 26.70 -19.11
C ILE A 831 -9.21 27.39 -19.91
N PRO A 832 -9.44 27.77 -21.18
CA PRO A 832 -8.46 28.51 -21.97
C PRO A 832 -7.99 29.79 -21.28
N GLY A 833 -6.67 29.99 -21.17
CA GLY A 833 -6.04 31.09 -20.45
C GLY A 833 -5.75 30.82 -18.97
N PHE A 834 -6.22 29.70 -18.42
CA PHE A 834 -5.98 29.25 -17.04
C PHE A 834 -5.12 27.98 -16.96
N GLU A 835 -4.43 27.59 -18.04
CA GLU A 835 -3.64 26.35 -18.12
C GLU A 835 -2.58 26.28 -17.01
N ASN A 836 -2.03 27.44 -16.63
CA ASN A 836 -1.03 27.60 -15.57
C ASN A 836 -1.64 28.04 -14.23
N PHE A 837 -2.97 27.94 -14.04
CA PHE A 837 -3.62 28.37 -12.80
C PHE A 837 -3.04 27.60 -11.60
N LEU A 838 -2.43 28.35 -10.67
CA LEU A 838 -1.74 27.85 -9.48
C LEU A 838 -0.66 26.79 -9.78
N GLN A 839 -0.04 26.87 -10.95
CA GLN A 839 1.21 26.17 -11.27
C GLN A 839 2.41 27.09 -10.98
N PRO A 840 3.61 26.52 -10.74
CA PRO A 840 4.85 27.30 -10.69
C PRO A 840 4.97 28.18 -11.94
N LEU A 841 5.23 29.47 -11.72
CA LEU A 841 5.35 30.43 -12.81
C LEU A 841 6.69 30.22 -13.53
N PRO A 842 6.71 30.20 -14.88
CA PRO A 842 7.96 30.23 -15.61
C PRO A 842 8.67 31.57 -15.35
N SER A 843 9.99 31.56 -15.47
CA SER A 843 10.86 32.74 -15.31
C SER A 843 10.34 33.95 -16.10
N SER A 844 9.95 33.75 -17.37
CA SER A 844 9.40 34.80 -18.22
C SER A 844 8.13 35.46 -17.67
N ALA A 845 7.33 34.76 -16.87
CA ALA A 845 6.13 35.33 -16.23
C ALA A 845 6.49 36.14 -14.98
N LEU A 846 7.50 35.71 -14.22
CA LEU A 846 8.02 36.44 -13.05
C LEU A 846 8.64 37.79 -13.46
N LEU A 847 9.37 37.82 -14.58
CA LEU A 847 10.04 39.03 -15.08
C LEU A 847 9.07 40.15 -15.52
N ARG A 848 7.81 39.82 -15.84
CA ARG A 848 6.80 40.80 -16.33
C ARG A 848 6.34 41.80 -15.27
N HIS A 849 6.40 41.43 -13.99
CA HIS A 849 5.82 42.20 -12.89
C HIS A 849 6.87 42.54 -11.83
N LEU A 850 8.03 43.02 -12.27
CA LEU A 850 9.10 43.44 -11.38
C LEU A 850 8.98 44.93 -10.98
N PRO A 851 9.48 45.31 -9.80
CA PRO A 851 9.52 46.71 -9.38
C PRO A 851 10.46 47.54 -10.27
N ALA A 852 10.00 48.70 -10.75
CA ALA A 852 10.82 49.59 -11.56
C ALA A 852 11.89 50.36 -10.75
N SER A 853 11.76 50.42 -9.42
CA SER A 853 12.65 51.20 -8.55
C SER A 853 13.97 50.51 -8.18
N GLY A 854 14.19 49.26 -8.61
CA GLY A 854 15.47 48.58 -8.41
C GLY A 854 15.44 47.08 -8.64
N PRO A 855 16.61 46.43 -8.65
CA PRO A 855 16.74 45.00 -8.91
C PRO A 855 16.27 44.12 -7.74
N ILE A 856 15.78 42.93 -8.07
CA ILE A 856 15.66 41.81 -7.13
C ILE A 856 16.89 40.92 -7.29
N VAL A 857 17.57 40.61 -6.19
CA VAL A 857 18.82 39.87 -6.17
C VAL A 857 18.62 38.56 -5.39
N VAL A 858 18.53 37.45 -6.13
CA VAL A 858 18.41 36.11 -5.56
C VAL A 858 19.80 35.53 -5.36
N ILE A 859 20.13 35.13 -4.13
CA ILE A 859 21.46 34.60 -3.79
C ILE A 859 21.32 33.11 -3.51
N ASN A 860 21.88 32.26 -4.38
CA ASN A 860 21.94 30.82 -4.22
C ASN A 860 23.29 30.39 -3.63
N VAL A 861 23.25 29.54 -2.59
CA VAL A 861 24.46 29.03 -1.91
C VAL A 861 24.39 27.52 -1.83
N ASP A 862 25.19 26.84 -2.65
CA ASP A 862 25.32 25.38 -2.70
C ASP A 862 26.77 24.96 -2.38
N GLU A 863 26.98 23.68 -2.04
CA GLU A 863 28.31 23.12 -1.77
C GLU A 863 29.27 23.23 -2.95
N ARG A 864 28.76 23.12 -4.18
CA ARG A 864 29.60 23.14 -5.39
C ARG A 864 29.92 24.55 -5.86
N ARG A 865 28.99 25.51 -5.67
CA ARG A 865 29.11 26.89 -6.16
C ARG A 865 28.11 27.82 -5.48
N CYS A 866 28.42 29.12 -5.51
CA CYS A 866 27.55 30.19 -5.05
C CYS A 866 27.28 31.14 -6.20
N ASP A 867 26.02 31.51 -6.39
CA ASP A 867 25.56 32.25 -7.56
C ASP A 867 24.55 33.31 -7.16
N VAL A 868 24.49 34.36 -7.97
CA VAL A 868 23.48 35.40 -7.87
C VAL A 868 22.70 35.46 -9.17
N ILE A 869 21.39 35.55 -9.05
CA ILE A 869 20.46 35.74 -10.16
C ILE A 869 19.77 37.09 -9.91
N SER A 870 20.10 38.09 -10.72
CA SER A 870 19.53 39.43 -10.62
C SER A 870 18.45 39.66 -11.67
N LEU A 871 17.34 40.23 -11.23
CA LEU A 871 16.15 40.50 -12.02
C LEU A 871 15.93 42.01 -12.09
N LEU A 872 15.85 42.55 -13.30
CA LEU A 872 15.63 43.97 -13.56
C LEU A 872 14.36 44.16 -14.38
N ALA A 873 13.54 45.14 -14.02
CA ALA A 873 12.35 45.48 -14.79
C ALA A 873 12.73 45.91 -16.21
N GLY A 874 12.05 45.34 -17.21
CA GLY A 874 12.32 45.61 -18.63
C GLY A 874 13.46 44.81 -19.25
N VAL A 875 14.10 43.90 -18.50
CA VAL A 875 15.08 42.94 -19.02
C VAL A 875 14.44 41.55 -19.09
N ASP A 876 14.43 40.95 -20.28
CA ASP A 876 13.74 39.68 -20.54
C ASP A 876 14.48 38.43 -20.05
N GLU A 877 15.76 38.57 -19.68
CA GLU A 877 16.60 37.46 -19.19
C GLU A 877 17.23 37.78 -17.81
N PRO A 878 17.25 36.83 -16.87
CA PRO A 878 17.93 37.02 -15.59
C PRO A 878 19.44 37.18 -15.75
N LEU A 879 20.03 38.15 -15.06
CA LEU A 879 21.48 38.33 -15.04
C LEU A 879 22.13 37.37 -14.04
N HIS A 880 23.04 36.51 -14.50
CA HIS A 880 23.81 35.60 -13.67
C HIS A 880 25.16 36.20 -13.25
N ILE A 881 25.42 36.24 -11.94
CA ILE A 881 26.68 36.74 -11.36
C ILE A 881 27.27 35.62 -10.47
N PRO A 882 28.37 34.96 -10.87
CA PRO A 882 29.03 33.94 -10.04
C PRO A 882 29.77 34.58 -8.86
N LEU A 883 29.77 33.91 -7.70
CA LEU A 883 30.51 34.35 -6.49
C LEU A 883 31.67 33.38 -6.17
N PRO A 884 32.77 33.38 -6.95
CA PRO A 884 33.84 32.39 -6.80
C PRO A 884 34.61 32.48 -5.48
N ASN A 885 34.58 33.65 -4.83
CA ASN A 885 35.25 33.86 -3.54
C ASN A 885 34.35 33.52 -2.34
N PHE A 886 33.09 33.15 -2.57
CA PHE A 886 32.14 32.80 -1.52
C PHE A 886 31.79 31.32 -1.55
N SER A 887 31.42 30.76 -0.40
CA SER A 887 31.11 29.33 -0.26
C SER A 887 30.09 29.07 0.83
N LEU A 888 29.40 27.91 0.77
CA LEU A 888 28.48 27.48 1.82
C LEU A 888 29.15 27.42 3.20
N ASP A 889 30.40 26.99 3.26
CA ASP A 889 31.16 26.95 4.51
C ASP A 889 31.43 28.34 5.09
N LYS A 890 31.72 29.34 4.24
CA LYS A 890 31.82 30.74 4.69
C LYS A 890 30.49 31.25 5.22
N ALA A 891 29.38 30.99 4.53
CA ALA A 891 28.04 31.37 4.99
C ALA A 891 27.70 30.73 6.36
N LYS A 892 27.92 29.42 6.49
CA LYS A 892 27.74 28.68 7.75
C LYS A 892 28.64 29.23 8.87
N LYS A 893 29.89 29.53 8.56
CA LYS A 893 30.85 30.13 9.50
C LYS A 893 30.40 31.50 9.98
N TYR A 894 30.08 32.43 9.08
CA TYR A 894 29.62 33.78 9.44
C TYR A 894 28.39 33.75 10.34
N ARG A 895 27.45 32.84 10.03
CA ARG A 895 26.27 32.63 10.85
C ARG A 895 26.60 32.06 12.23
N ALA A 896 27.49 31.07 12.30
CA ALA A 896 27.93 30.49 13.57
C ALA A 896 28.64 31.54 14.44
N ASP A 897 29.53 32.33 13.85
CA ASP A 897 30.26 33.41 14.52
C ASP A 897 29.28 34.47 15.08
N LEU A 898 28.30 34.90 14.28
CA LEU A 898 27.25 35.82 14.73
C LEU A 898 26.38 35.21 15.84
N LYS A 899 26.01 33.93 15.73
CA LYS A 899 25.20 33.20 16.74
C LYS A 899 25.92 33.10 18.08
N ILE A 900 27.23 32.82 18.08
CA ILE A 900 28.05 32.77 19.29
C ILE A 900 28.08 34.14 19.97
N LEU A 901 28.35 35.19 19.21
CA LEU A 901 28.42 36.54 19.75
C LEU A 901 27.10 36.98 20.40
N LEU A 902 25.98 36.79 19.70
CA LEU A 902 24.65 37.14 20.21
C LEU A 902 24.28 36.38 21.49
N ARG A 903 24.74 35.13 21.66
CA ARG A 903 24.57 34.35 22.91
C ARG A 903 25.44 34.91 24.04
N SER A 904 26.69 35.26 23.77
CA SER A 904 27.61 35.78 24.79
C SER A 904 27.29 37.21 25.26
N GLY A 905 26.71 38.05 24.40
CA GLY A 905 26.43 39.47 24.70
C GLY A 905 25.11 39.75 25.41
N ARG A 906 24.38 38.73 25.91
CA ARG A 906 22.98 38.83 26.40
C ARG A 906 21.96 39.31 25.35
N PHE A 907 22.29 39.32 24.06
CA PHE A 907 21.39 39.68 22.96
C PHE A 907 20.50 38.50 22.46
N ARG A 908 20.77 37.27 22.91
CA ARG A 908 19.88 36.08 22.78
C ARG A 908 19.34 35.55 24.11
N ALA A 909 19.94 35.90 25.25
CA ALA A 909 19.70 35.27 26.55
C ALA A 909 18.70 36.06 27.42
N ARG A 910 17.44 36.12 27.01
CA ARG A 910 16.34 36.57 27.89
C ARG A 910 15.23 35.53 28.11
N GLU A 911 15.21 34.37 27.42
CA GLU A 911 14.12 33.39 27.58
C GLU A 911 14.54 31.95 27.95
N GLU A 912 15.76 31.47 27.65
CA GLU A 912 16.12 30.05 27.93
C GLU A 912 16.15 29.72 29.45
N ASP A 913 16.31 30.69 30.35
CA ASP A 913 16.30 30.45 31.81
C ASP A 913 14.88 30.43 32.43
N ALA A 914 13.81 30.75 31.68
CA ALA A 914 12.46 30.81 32.24
C ALA A 914 11.66 29.50 32.06
N SER A 915 12.08 28.58 31.17
CA SER A 915 11.31 27.35 30.88
C SER A 915 11.67 26.13 31.76
N MET A 916 12.50 26.31 32.79
CA MET A 916 12.86 25.28 33.77
C MET A 916 12.65 25.74 35.22
N VAL A 917 11.46 26.25 35.56
CA VAL A 917 11.06 26.39 36.98
C VAL A 917 9.62 25.90 37.17
N LEU A 918 9.35 24.66 36.80
CA LEU A 918 8.28 23.85 37.37
C LEU A 918 8.79 22.42 37.53
N GLY A 919 9.54 22.19 38.62
CA GLY A 919 9.87 20.84 39.09
C GLY A 919 11.31 20.67 39.58
N GLY A 920 11.47 20.62 40.91
CA GLY A 920 12.59 19.94 41.57
C GLY A 920 13.79 20.80 41.94
N GLU A 921 14.00 20.96 43.25
CA GLU A 921 15.26 21.44 43.83
C GLU A 921 16.43 20.52 43.43
N ALA A 922 17.30 20.99 42.53
CA ALA A 922 18.60 20.39 42.31
C ALA A 922 19.65 21.49 42.11
N ALA A 923 20.62 21.51 43.02
CA ALA A 923 21.67 22.52 43.14
C ALA A 923 22.41 22.80 41.82
N ALA A 924 22.46 24.08 41.45
CA ALA A 924 23.28 24.61 40.37
C ALA A 924 24.77 24.25 40.61
N ARG A 925 25.33 23.41 39.73
CA ARG A 925 26.79 23.25 39.62
C ARG A 925 27.33 24.30 38.64
N PRO A 926 28.34 25.11 39.03
CA PRO A 926 28.92 26.08 38.12
C PRO A 926 29.69 25.36 37.00
N ILE A 927 29.29 25.61 35.75
CA ILE A 927 30.00 25.17 34.56
C ILE A 927 31.39 25.82 34.56
N ARG A 928 32.44 24.99 34.47
CA ARG A 928 33.83 25.46 34.38
C ARG A 928 34.02 26.37 33.15
N PRO A 929 34.71 27.51 33.26
CA PRO A 929 35.00 28.35 32.11
C PRO A 929 35.96 27.60 31.18
N VAL A 930 35.50 27.29 29.98
CA VAL A 930 36.36 26.79 28.90
C VAL A 930 37.39 27.88 28.60
N ASN A 931 38.65 27.47 28.52
CA ASN A 931 39.84 28.28 28.30
C ASN A 931 39.59 29.51 27.41
N ARG A 932 39.63 30.70 28.02
CA ARG A 932 39.83 31.99 27.34
C ARG A 932 41.24 32.04 26.75
N ALA A 933 41.46 31.35 25.64
CA ALA A 933 42.49 31.77 24.71
C ALA A 933 41.99 33.08 24.07
N ARG A 934 42.71 34.18 24.32
CA ARG A 934 42.52 35.48 23.67
C ARG A 934 42.29 35.28 22.16
N ARG A 935 41.07 35.50 21.67
CA ARG A 935 40.82 35.92 20.29
C ARG A 935 40.48 37.40 20.35
N ASP A 936 41.51 38.24 20.29
CA ASP A 936 41.41 39.70 20.07
C ASP A 936 40.97 39.96 18.61
N GLY A 937 39.72 39.65 18.28
CA GLY A 937 39.17 39.87 16.94
C GLY A 937 37.71 40.29 17.01
N ASP A 938 37.42 41.43 16.40
CA ASP A 938 36.11 42.07 16.27
C ASP A 938 35.21 41.23 15.32
N ILE A 939 34.34 40.39 15.90
CA ILE A 939 33.65 39.30 15.19
C ILE A 939 32.63 39.87 14.21
N VAL A 940 31.84 40.87 14.63
CA VAL A 940 30.84 41.51 13.75
C VAL A 940 31.52 42.19 12.58
N HIS A 941 32.60 42.92 12.83
CA HIS A 941 33.38 43.56 11.77
C HIS A 941 33.91 42.54 10.76
N GLY A 942 34.41 41.39 11.24
CA GLY A 942 34.86 40.30 10.38
C GLY A 942 33.74 39.75 9.50
N VAL A 943 32.54 39.54 10.05
CA VAL A 943 31.37 39.05 9.30
C VAL A 943 30.90 40.09 8.27
N LEU A 944 30.70 41.35 8.66
CA LEU A 944 30.22 42.40 7.75
C LEU A 944 31.23 42.72 6.64
N CYS A 945 32.52 42.72 6.95
CA CYS A 945 33.60 42.90 5.98
C CYS A 945 33.68 41.72 5.01
N GLY A 946 33.51 40.49 5.50
CA GLY A 946 33.44 39.29 4.68
C GLY A 946 32.26 39.33 3.70
N LEU A 947 31.05 39.63 4.20
CA LEU A 947 29.85 39.81 3.37
C LEU A 947 30.01 40.93 2.33
N TRP A 948 30.70 42.01 2.69
CA TRP A 948 30.97 43.10 1.76
C TRP A 948 31.85 42.65 0.60
N ASN A 949 33.04 42.10 0.91
CA ASN A 949 34.04 41.78 -0.10
C ASN A 949 33.65 40.57 -0.97
N ASP A 950 33.03 39.55 -0.36
CA ASP A 950 32.79 38.28 -1.05
C ASP A 950 31.41 38.22 -1.71
N VAL A 951 30.45 39.08 -1.32
CA VAL A 951 29.06 39.00 -1.78
C VAL A 951 28.55 40.36 -2.27
N VAL A 952 28.40 41.35 -1.39
CA VAL A 952 27.62 42.57 -1.70
C VAL A 952 28.33 43.48 -2.69
N LYS A 953 29.61 43.78 -2.50
CA LYS A 953 30.36 44.66 -3.41
C LYS A 953 30.48 44.08 -4.83
N PRO A 954 30.82 42.80 -5.03
CA PRO A 954 30.78 42.17 -6.36
C PRO A 954 29.42 42.30 -7.07
N ILE A 955 28.31 42.17 -6.34
CA ILE A 955 26.96 42.33 -6.89
C ILE A 955 26.71 43.78 -7.32
N LEU A 956 27.03 44.76 -6.46
CA LEU A 956 26.87 46.18 -6.77
C LEU A 956 27.69 46.60 -7.99
N ASP A 957 28.95 46.14 -8.07
CA ASP A 957 29.84 46.43 -9.19
C ASP A 957 29.31 45.82 -10.50
N ALA A 958 28.81 44.58 -10.47
CA ALA A 958 28.21 43.92 -11.63
C ALA A 958 26.91 44.59 -12.10
N LEU A 959 26.13 45.18 -11.18
CA LEU A 959 24.91 45.92 -11.47
C LEU A 959 25.16 47.40 -11.82
N GLY A 960 26.41 47.86 -11.77
CA GLY A 960 26.78 49.23 -12.12
C GLY A 960 26.38 50.28 -11.07
N PHE A 961 26.18 49.89 -9.81
CA PHE A 961 25.89 50.84 -8.73
C PHE A 961 27.14 51.65 -8.40
N SER A 962 27.07 52.97 -8.59
CA SER A 962 28.15 53.90 -8.27
C SER A 962 27.85 54.69 -7.02
N ARG A 963 28.89 54.93 -6.21
CA ARG A 963 28.84 55.86 -5.08
C ARG A 963 29.01 57.28 -5.61
N ASP A 964 27.97 58.11 -5.54
CA ASP A 964 28.10 59.56 -5.72
C ASP A 964 27.83 60.27 -4.38
N PRO A 965 28.90 60.73 -3.68
CA PRO A 965 28.75 61.45 -2.41
C PRO A 965 28.12 62.84 -2.55
N THR A 966 27.97 63.34 -3.78
CA THR A 966 27.49 64.69 -4.09
C THR A 966 26.09 64.72 -4.71
N SER A 967 25.54 63.55 -5.07
CA SER A 967 24.20 63.46 -5.64
C SER A 967 23.13 63.72 -4.57
N THR A 968 22.16 64.56 -4.92
CA THR A 968 20.91 64.76 -4.17
C THR A 968 19.80 63.82 -4.65
N GLU A 969 20.09 62.91 -5.58
CA GLU A 969 19.12 61.93 -6.08
C GLU A 969 18.79 60.87 -5.02
N VAL A 970 17.55 60.37 -5.05
CA VAL A 970 17.09 59.30 -4.17
C VAL A 970 17.87 58.02 -4.49
N LEU A 971 18.51 57.43 -3.49
CA LEU A 971 19.26 56.18 -3.65
C LEU A 971 18.36 55.08 -4.24
N PRO A 972 18.85 54.26 -5.17
CA PRO A 972 18.09 53.15 -5.74
C PRO A 972 17.73 52.09 -4.67
N ARG A 973 16.63 51.35 -4.91
CA ARG A 973 16.22 50.21 -4.07
C ARG A 973 16.96 48.93 -4.49
N ILE A 974 17.14 48.01 -3.56
CA ILE A 974 17.58 46.64 -3.83
C ILE A 974 16.80 45.66 -2.95
N TRP A 975 16.29 44.58 -3.54
CA TRP A 975 15.61 43.51 -2.81
C TRP A 975 16.48 42.27 -2.72
N TRP A 976 16.92 41.93 -1.52
CA TRP A 976 17.66 40.72 -1.23
C TRP A 976 16.71 39.52 -1.07
N CYS A 977 16.89 38.50 -1.90
CA CYS A 977 16.25 37.20 -1.75
C CYS A 977 17.31 36.14 -1.41
N PRO A 978 17.76 36.10 -0.14
CA PRO A 978 18.75 35.12 0.30
C PRO A 978 18.16 33.70 0.39
N THR A 979 19.03 32.69 0.34
CA THR A 979 18.68 31.27 0.48
C THR A 979 19.48 30.61 1.60
N GLY A 980 18.96 29.50 2.16
CA GLY A 980 19.68 28.69 3.15
C GLY A 980 20.34 29.49 4.28
N ALA A 981 21.64 29.29 4.49
CA ALA A 981 22.40 29.96 5.54
C ALA A 981 22.47 31.49 5.39
N MET A 982 22.29 32.04 4.18
CA MET A 982 22.33 33.48 3.92
C MET A 982 21.11 34.22 4.47
N SER A 983 19.98 33.53 4.66
CA SER A 983 18.73 34.13 5.15
C SER A 983 18.86 34.79 6.53
N PHE A 984 19.93 34.46 7.26
CA PHE A 984 20.19 34.96 8.62
C PHE A 984 21.35 35.96 8.69
N LEU A 985 21.87 36.41 7.55
CA LEU A 985 23.04 37.30 7.50
C LEU A 985 22.63 38.74 7.10
N PRO A 986 23.20 39.77 7.76
CA PRO A 986 22.79 41.15 7.58
C PRO A 986 23.41 41.80 6.32
N LEU A 987 22.99 41.34 5.13
CA LEU A 987 23.39 41.91 3.83
C LEU A 987 23.20 43.43 3.73
N HIS A 988 22.10 43.96 4.29
CA HIS A 988 21.81 45.40 4.34
C HIS A 988 22.78 46.21 5.20
N ALA A 989 23.67 45.56 5.95
CA ALA A 989 24.72 46.19 6.75
C ALA A 989 26.12 45.76 6.33
N ALA A 990 26.28 44.99 5.25
CA ALA A 990 27.58 44.61 4.74
C ALA A 990 28.42 45.87 4.44
N GLY A 991 29.64 45.91 4.98
CA GLY A 991 30.53 47.04 4.83
C GLY A 991 31.85 46.88 5.56
N ILE A 992 32.76 47.79 5.26
CA ILE A 992 34.03 48.00 5.96
C ILE A 992 33.83 49.20 6.89
N TYR A 993 33.91 48.97 8.20
CA TYR A 993 33.64 50.01 9.21
C TYR A 993 34.91 50.51 9.95
N THR A 994 36.06 49.90 9.66
CA THR A 994 37.35 50.23 10.27
C THR A 994 38.31 50.84 9.25
N GLY A 995 39.07 51.86 9.68
CA GLY A 995 40.10 52.51 8.86
C GLY A 995 39.58 53.56 7.88
N SER A 996 40.47 54.08 7.03
CA SER A 996 40.21 55.17 6.08
C SER A 996 39.36 54.76 4.86
N LYS A 997 39.04 53.47 4.71
CA LYS A 997 38.21 52.89 3.64
C LYS A 997 36.80 52.56 4.13
N SER A 998 36.24 53.37 5.04
CA SER A 998 34.89 53.17 5.55
C SER A 998 33.87 53.27 4.41
N GLU A 999 33.15 52.17 4.18
CA GLU A 999 32.22 52.04 3.06
C GLU A 999 31.22 50.94 3.38
N SER A 1000 29.94 51.18 3.11
CA SER A 1000 28.91 50.15 3.25
C SER A 1000 27.83 50.26 2.21
N ILE A 1001 26.99 49.23 2.11
CA ILE A 1001 25.83 49.21 1.21
C ILE A 1001 24.88 50.40 1.43
N LEU A 1002 24.83 50.96 2.64
CA LEU A 1002 24.03 52.14 2.96
C LEU A 1002 24.46 53.38 2.14
N ASP A 1003 25.65 53.38 1.57
CA ASP A 1003 26.15 54.46 0.70
C ASP A 1003 25.74 54.27 -0.78
N TYR A 1004 25.14 53.13 -1.13
CA TYR A 1004 24.85 52.73 -2.52
C TYR A 1004 23.36 52.49 -2.78
N ALA A 1005 22.64 51.89 -1.83
CA ALA A 1005 21.26 51.44 -2.06
C ALA A 1005 20.43 51.32 -0.78
N VAL A 1006 19.12 51.46 -0.93
CA VAL A 1006 18.13 51.16 0.11
C VAL A 1006 17.75 49.69 0.04
N SER A 1007 18.09 48.95 1.10
CA SER A 1007 17.91 47.50 1.15
C SER A 1007 16.56 47.08 1.72
N SER A 1008 15.91 46.13 1.03
CA SER A 1008 14.73 45.39 1.47
C SER A 1008 14.99 43.88 1.30
N TYR A 1009 14.25 43.04 2.00
CA TYR A 1009 14.33 41.58 1.86
C TYR A 1009 13.02 41.00 1.35
N THR A 1010 13.10 39.87 0.66
CA THR A 1010 11.92 39.09 0.24
C THR A 1010 12.19 37.59 0.35
N PRO A 1011 11.21 36.78 0.80
CA PRO A 1011 11.36 35.33 0.82
C PRO A 1011 11.43 34.73 -0.59
N THR A 1012 10.63 35.25 -1.53
CA THR A 1012 10.56 34.79 -2.92
C THR A 1012 10.37 35.97 -3.88
N VAL A 1013 10.66 35.75 -5.16
CA VAL A 1013 10.39 36.71 -6.25
C VAL A 1013 8.89 36.81 -6.50
N THR A 1014 8.18 35.69 -6.39
CA THR A 1014 6.71 35.65 -6.51
C THR A 1014 6.03 36.56 -5.49
N ALA A 1015 6.56 36.65 -4.26
CA ALA A 1015 6.00 37.51 -3.21
C ALA A 1015 6.01 39.00 -3.60
N ILE A 1016 7.06 39.49 -4.27
CA ILE A 1016 7.11 40.87 -4.78
C ILE A 1016 6.26 41.00 -6.04
N SER A 1017 6.41 40.07 -6.98
CA SER A 1017 5.76 40.13 -8.30
C SER A 1017 4.23 40.17 -8.20
N ASN A 1018 3.67 39.37 -7.29
CA ASN A 1018 2.23 39.39 -7.00
C ASN A 1018 1.75 40.73 -6.41
N ARG A 1019 2.60 41.45 -5.67
CA ARG A 1019 2.27 42.76 -5.08
C ARG A 1019 2.31 43.86 -6.12
N VAL A 1020 3.24 43.80 -7.07
CA VAL A 1020 3.28 44.68 -8.24
C VAL A 1020 2.05 44.43 -9.12
N ARG A 1021 1.74 43.16 -9.43
CA ARG A 1021 0.57 42.79 -10.25
C ARG A 1021 -0.76 43.20 -9.63
N ASN A 1022 -0.92 43.01 -8.31
CA ASN A 1022 -2.17 43.29 -7.59
C ASN A 1022 -2.13 44.61 -6.81
N HIS A 1023 -1.42 45.61 -7.33
CA HIS A 1023 -1.32 46.91 -6.68
C HIS A 1023 -2.70 47.60 -6.63
N ARG A 1024 -3.36 47.54 -5.47
CA ARG A 1024 -4.66 48.18 -5.20
C ARG A 1024 -4.48 49.31 -4.19
N ALA A 1025 -5.23 50.39 -4.32
CA ALA A 1025 -5.30 51.42 -3.29
C ALA A 1025 -5.84 50.83 -1.98
N ILE A 1026 -5.33 51.28 -0.84
CA ILE A 1026 -5.85 50.91 0.48
C ILE A 1026 -7.24 51.52 0.63
N ASP A 1027 -8.20 50.75 1.10
CA ASP A 1027 -9.54 51.27 1.39
C ASP A 1027 -9.44 52.39 2.46
N LYS A 1028 -9.95 53.58 2.12
CA LYS A 1028 -9.97 54.75 3.01
C LYS A 1028 -10.67 54.46 4.34
N SER A 1029 -11.64 53.53 4.35
CA SER A 1029 -12.38 53.14 5.56
C SER A 1029 -11.53 52.41 6.60
N VAL A 1030 -10.38 51.86 6.22
CA VAL A 1030 -9.43 51.16 7.10
C VAL A 1030 -8.04 51.79 7.08
N SER A 1031 -7.80 52.80 6.24
CA SER A 1031 -6.54 53.54 6.23
C SER A 1031 -6.30 54.21 7.59
N GLY A 1032 -5.19 53.85 8.23
CA GLY A 1032 -4.86 54.29 9.58
C GLY A 1032 -3.82 53.40 10.26
N LEU A 1033 -3.46 53.79 11.48
CA LEU A 1033 -2.42 53.17 12.28
C LEU A 1033 -2.95 52.64 13.62
N PHE A 1034 -2.88 51.34 13.84
CA PHE A 1034 -3.11 50.72 15.13
C PHE A 1034 -1.78 50.57 15.88
N LEU A 1035 -1.70 51.04 17.13
CA LEU A 1035 -0.50 50.95 17.95
C LEU A 1035 -0.83 50.17 19.22
N THR A 1036 0.01 49.20 19.57
CA THR A 1036 -0.04 48.59 20.89
C THR A 1036 1.31 48.48 21.56
N SER A 1037 1.33 48.80 22.86
CA SER A 1037 2.49 48.67 23.76
C SER A 1037 2.18 47.62 24.83
N GLN A 1038 3.12 46.71 25.07
CA GLN A 1038 2.99 45.63 26.07
C GLN A 1038 4.20 45.60 27.02
N PRO A 1039 4.35 46.64 27.86
CA PRO A 1039 5.54 46.80 28.69
C PRO A 1039 5.68 45.72 29.78
N ASN A 1040 4.57 45.11 30.21
CA ASN A 1040 4.50 44.20 31.36
C ASN A 1040 3.75 42.90 31.02
N ALA A 1041 4.11 42.25 29.92
CA ALA A 1041 3.53 40.94 29.56
C ALA A 1041 3.94 39.87 30.61
N PRO A 1042 2.99 39.04 31.10
CA PRO A 1042 3.29 37.99 32.08
C PRO A 1042 4.40 37.04 31.60
N GLY A 1043 5.37 36.75 32.47
CA GLY A 1043 6.50 35.85 32.17
C GLY A 1043 7.65 36.49 31.39
N ALA A 1044 7.54 37.75 30.96
CA ALA A 1044 8.60 38.47 30.27
C ALA A 1044 9.17 39.64 31.10
N THR A 1045 10.39 40.08 30.80
CA THR A 1045 11.02 41.23 31.46
C THR A 1045 10.33 42.55 31.09
N SER A 1046 10.20 43.49 32.03
CA SER A 1046 9.56 44.78 31.75
C SER A 1046 10.34 45.62 30.72
N ILE A 1047 9.62 46.19 29.74
CA ILE A 1047 10.15 47.05 28.66
C ILE A 1047 9.42 48.41 28.62
N PRO A 1048 9.57 49.26 29.66
CA PRO A 1048 8.76 50.48 29.81
C PRO A 1048 8.96 51.51 28.69
N GLY A 1049 10.06 51.43 27.93
CA GLY A 1049 10.31 52.31 26.78
C GLY A 1049 9.24 52.21 25.69
N THR A 1050 8.60 51.04 25.54
CA THR A 1050 7.56 50.82 24.52
C THR A 1050 6.34 51.72 24.70
N THR A 1051 6.03 52.10 25.95
CA THR A 1051 4.91 53.02 26.25
C THR A 1051 5.19 54.41 25.71
N GLN A 1052 6.42 54.91 25.87
CA GLN A 1052 6.83 56.22 25.38
C GLN A 1052 6.99 56.23 23.85
N GLU A 1053 7.49 55.13 23.28
CA GLU A 1053 7.54 54.92 21.83
C GLU A 1053 6.14 55.02 21.21
N ALA A 1054 5.19 54.20 21.67
CA ALA A 1054 3.82 54.22 21.16
C ALA A 1054 3.12 55.58 21.38
N GLN A 1055 3.40 56.25 22.51
CA GLN A 1055 2.84 57.59 22.78
C GLN A 1055 3.38 58.64 21.81
N SER A 1056 4.67 58.62 21.51
CA SER A 1056 5.32 59.58 20.62
C SER A 1056 4.78 59.46 19.19
N ILE A 1057 4.60 58.22 18.71
CA ILE A 1057 4.04 57.93 17.39
C ILE A 1057 2.56 58.35 17.32
N GLN A 1058 1.79 58.12 18.39
CA GLN A 1058 0.40 58.55 18.46
C GLN A 1058 0.28 60.07 18.32
N SER A 1059 1.07 60.84 19.06
CA SER A 1059 1.06 62.30 18.96
C SER A 1059 1.36 62.77 17.54
N LEU A 1060 2.39 62.18 16.91
CA LEU A 1060 2.76 62.52 15.54
C LEU A 1060 1.65 62.17 14.52
N ALA A 1061 0.96 61.04 14.71
CA ALA A 1061 -0.17 60.66 13.87
C ALA A 1061 -1.35 61.64 14.00
N VAL A 1062 -1.68 62.06 15.22
CA VAL A 1062 -2.75 63.03 15.49
C VAL A 1062 -2.42 64.40 14.91
N GLU A 1063 -1.18 64.87 15.10
CA GLU A 1063 -0.69 66.15 14.56
C GLU A 1063 -0.80 66.21 13.02
N ASN A 1064 -0.61 65.08 12.35
CA ASN A 1064 -0.70 64.95 10.89
C ASN A 1064 -2.09 64.49 10.39
N GLY A 1065 -3.10 64.47 11.26
CA GLY A 1065 -4.50 64.17 10.89
C GLY A 1065 -4.78 62.71 10.51
N ALA A 1066 -3.91 61.76 10.88
CA ALA A 1066 -4.08 60.35 10.58
C ALA A 1066 -5.01 59.65 11.59
N ARG A 1067 -5.84 58.72 11.11
CA ARG A 1067 -6.63 57.84 11.98
C ARG A 1067 -5.70 56.92 12.78
N VAL A 1068 -5.74 57.01 14.11
CA VAL A 1068 -4.86 56.24 15.01
C VAL A 1068 -5.61 55.65 16.21
N LEU A 1069 -5.25 54.42 16.61
CA LEU A 1069 -5.75 53.78 17.83
C LEU A 1069 -4.61 53.34 18.75
N LYS A 1070 -4.58 53.97 19.93
CA LYS A 1070 -3.83 53.71 21.17
C LYS A 1070 -4.31 52.55 22.05
N LEU A 1071 -3.72 51.34 22.14
CA LEU A 1071 -4.05 50.38 23.24
C LEU A 1071 -2.83 49.81 23.96
N GLU A 1072 -2.86 49.80 25.31
CA GLU A 1072 -1.71 49.39 26.13
C GLU A 1072 -2.05 48.29 27.14
N GLY A 1073 -1.12 47.35 27.34
CA GLY A 1073 -1.21 46.36 28.41
C GLY A 1073 -2.51 45.56 28.38
N SER A 1074 -3.27 45.61 29.48
CA SER A 1074 -4.50 44.85 29.67
C SER A 1074 -5.70 45.37 28.89
N ASP A 1075 -5.58 46.51 28.20
CA ASP A 1075 -6.64 47.11 27.39
C ASP A 1075 -6.89 46.39 26.06
N VAL A 1076 -6.01 45.45 25.68
CA VAL A 1076 -6.13 44.66 24.46
C VAL A 1076 -5.88 43.17 24.74
N THR A 1077 -6.77 42.32 24.22
CA THR A 1077 -6.60 40.86 24.20
C THR A 1077 -6.00 40.41 22.88
N ALA A 1078 -5.49 39.18 22.79
CA ALA A 1078 -5.04 38.63 21.51
C ALA A 1078 -6.12 38.66 20.42
N GLY A 1079 -7.38 38.35 20.78
CA GLY A 1079 -8.51 38.40 19.85
C GLY A 1079 -8.86 39.82 19.40
N ASP A 1080 -8.81 40.79 20.31
CA ASP A 1080 -9.09 42.19 19.97
C ASP A 1080 -7.96 42.81 19.13
N CYS A 1081 -6.70 42.46 19.42
CA CYS A 1081 -5.54 42.83 18.62
C CYS A 1081 -5.73 42.42 17.15
N LEU A 1082 -6.14 41.18 16.92
CA LEU A 1082 -6.39 40.65 15.57
C LEU A 1082 -7.53 41.39 14.85
N LYS A 1083 -8.64 41.66 15.54
CA LYS A 1083 -9.74 42.48 14.99
C LYS A 1083 -9.26 43.89 14.63
N HIS A 1084 -8.38 44.49 15.41
CA HIS A 1084 -7.82 45.80 15.08
C HIS A 1084 -6.86 45.73 13.88
N MET A 1085 -6.09 44.66 13.73
CA MET A 1085 -5.27 44.41 12.54
C MET A 1085 -6.11 44.25 11.26
N GLU A 1086 -7.35 43.76 11.37
CA GLU A 1086 -8.29 43.70 10.24
C GLU A 1086 -8.91 45.07 9.89
N ASN A 1087 -9.09 45.93 10.89
CA ASN A 1087 -9.77 47.23 10.77
C ASN A 1087 -8.82 48.42 10.49
N PHE A 1088 -7.51 48.20 10.53
CA PHE A 1088 -6.48 49.21 10.28
C PHE A 1088 -5.48 48.70 9.26
N SER A 1089 -5.12 49.54 8.29
CA SER A 1089 -4.16 49.20 7.24
C SER A 1089 -2.75 49.01 7.76
N SER A 1090 -2.39 49.65 8.88
CA SER A 1090 -1.03 49.60 9.40
C SER A 1090 -1.03 49.35 10.90
N VAL A 1091 -0.01 48.61 11.36
CA VAL A 1091 0.16 48.24 12.77
C VAL A 1091 1.56 48.55 13.27
N HIS A 1092 1.65 48.96 14.54
CA HIS A 1092 2.89 49.02 15.30
C HIS A 1092 2.76 48.15 16.55
N LEU A 1093 3.54 47.08 16.63
CA LEU A 1093 3.56 46.16 17.76
C LEU A 1093 4.84 46.40 18.58
N ALA A 1094 4.70 47.09 19.71
CA ALA A 1094 5.79 47.32 20.67
C ALA A 1094 5.64 46.36 21.85
N CYS A 1095 6.18 45.15 21.68
CA CYS A 1095 5.97 44.04 22.63
C CYS A 1095 7.13 43.05 22.58
N HIS A 1096 7.09 42.03 23.44
CA HIS A 1096 7.95 40.87 23.30
C HIS A 1096 7.45 39.96 22.19
N ALA A 1097 8.38 39.32 21.48
CA ALA A 1097 8.08 38.24 20.57
C ALA A 1097 9.00 37.06 20.89
N SER A 1098 8.45 35.86 20.79
CA SER A 1098 9.16 34.61 21.04
C SER A 1098 9.03 33.72 19.80
N GLN A 1099 10.14 33.11 19.38
CA GLN A 1099 10.16 32.13 18.30
C GLN A 1099 10.20 30.72 18.88
N ASP A 1100 9.36 29.85 18.34
CA ASP A 1100 9.33 28.44 18.71
C ASP A 1100 10.05 27.62 17.62
N ALA A 1101 11.24 27.12 17.94
CA ALA A 1101 12.07 26.35 17.01
C ALA A 1101 11.49 24.95 16.73
N ALA A 1102 10.70 24.40 17.65
CA ALA A 1102 10.11 23.07 17.52
C ALA A 1102 8.82 23.10 16.70
N ASP A 1103 7.96 24.10 16.93
CA ASP A 1103 6.78 24.36 16.13
C ASP A 1103 6.71 25.84 15.72
N PRO A 1104 7.28 26.20 14.55
CA PRO A 1104 7.40 27.60 14.13
C PRO A 1104 6.08 28.38 14.08
N LEU A 1105 4.95 27.70 13.89
CA LEU A 1105 3.61 28.30 13.92
C LEU A 1105 3.18 28.80 15.31
N GLN A 1106 3.83 28.33 16.38
CA GLN A 1106 3.64 28.80 17.77
C GLN A 1106 4.52 30.01 18.11
N SER A 1107 5.36 30.46 17.17
CA SER A 1107 6.01 31.76 17.29
C SER A 1107 4.94 32.83 17.51
N ARG A 1108 5.16 33.75 18.45
CA ARG A 1108 4.08 34.57 18.98
C ARG A 1108 4.53 35.94 19.47
N PHE A 1109 3.62 36.89 19.39
CA PHE A 1109 3.71 38.16 20.11
C PHE A 1109 3.08 38.00 21.50
N LEU A 1110 3.80 38.39 22.54
CA LEU A 1110 3.32 38.31 23.91
C LEU A 1110 2.53 39.57 24.25
N LEU A 1111 1.29 39.38 24.70
CA LEU A 1111 0.42 40.43 25.18
C LEU A 1111 0.18 40.21 26.68
N HIS A 1112 -0.33 41.23 27.37
CA HIS A 1112 -0.69 41.10 28.77
C HIS A 1112 -1.83 40.08 28.98
N LYS A 1113 -2.76 39.99 28.03
CA LYS A 1113 -3.89 39.04 28.02
C LYS A 1113 -3.73 38.00 26.89
N GLY A 1114 -2.79 37.09 27.07
CA GLY A 1114 -2.54 35.96 26.15
C GLY A 1114 -1.42 36.23 25.14
N SER A 1115 -1.39 35.48 24.04
CA SER A 1115 -0.41 35.64 22.98
C SER A 1115 -1.07 35.59 21.61
N LEU A 1116 -0.53 36.35 20.66
CA LEU A 1116 -0.94 36.31 19.27
C LEU A 1116 0.04 35.43 18.49
N ASN A 1117 -0.38 34.20 18.22
CA ASN A 1117 0.45 33.19 17.56
C ASN A 1117 0.43 33.36 16.03
N LEU A 1118 1.53 32.99 15.38
CA LEU A 1118 1.69 33.09 13.94
C LEU A 1118 0.59 32.34 13.18
N ALA A 1119 0.20 31.14 13.64
CA ALA A 1119 -0.92 30.38 13.06
C ALA A 1119 -2.22 31.21 12.98
N THR A 1120 -2.54 31.94 14.05
CA THR A 1120 -3.74 32.78 14.15
C THR A 1120 -3.66 33.99 13.22
N ILE A 1121 -2.50 34.66 13.17
CA ILE A 1121 -2.29 35.81 12.27
C ILE A 1121 -2.48 35.38 10.81
N LEU A 1122 -1.94 34.22 10.46
CA LEU A 1122 -2.06 33.68 9.11
C LEU A 1122 -3.52 33.41 8.76
N GLN A 1123 -4.34 32.88 9.65
CA GLN A 1123 -5.76 32.58 9.38
C GLN A 1123 -6.61 33.82 9.07
N SER A 1124 -6.25 35.00 9.55
CA SER A 1124 -7.09 36.21 9.38
C SER A 1124 -7.13 36.80 7.96
N ASN A 1125 -6.22 36.42 7.05
CA ASN A 1125 -6.17 36.91 5.66
C ASN A 1125 -6.42 38.42 5.54
N LEU A 1126 -5.45 39.22 5.98
CA LEU A 1126 -5.52 40.67 6.15
C LEU A 1126 -5.44 41.41 4.81
N LYS A 1127 -6.56 41.46 4.07
CA LYS A 1127 -6.64 42.01 2.70
C LYS A 1127 -6.20 43.47 2.55
N ASN A 1128 -6.39 44.28 3.59
CA ASN A 1128 -6.10 45.72 3.57
C ASN A 1128 -4.80 46.09 4.29
N ALA A 1129 -3.99 45.09 4.67
CA ALA A 1129 -2.75 45.30 5.38
C ALA A 1129 -1.66 45.90 4.46
N ASP A 1130 -1.12 47.04 4.87
CA ASP A 1130 -0.03 47.77 4.23
C ASP A 1130 1.26 47.60 5.04
N LEU A 1131 1.44 48.35 6.14
CA LEU A 1131 2.67 48.37 6.94
C LEU A 1131 2.52 47.69 8.31
N ALA A 1132 3.42 46.75 8.62
CA ALA A 1132 3.64 46.29 9.98
C ALA A 1132 5.00 46.75 10.49
N PHE A 1133 5.02 47.52 11.58
CA PHE A 1133 6.24 47.85 12.32
C PHE A 1133 6.32 46.97 13.56
N LEU A 1134 7.24 46.01 13.56
CA LEU A 1134 7.43 45.05 14.64
C LEU A 1134 8.56 45.54 15.55
N SER A 1135 8.23 46.40 16.51
CA SER A 1135 9.14 46.83 17.58
C SER A 1135 9.22 45.74 18.67
N ALA A 1136 9.61 44.54 18.23
CA ALA A 1136 9.69 43.35 19.05
C ALA A 1136 10.97 42.57 18.70
N CYS A 1137 11.58 41.97 19.73
CA CYS A 1137 12.84 41.24 19.60
C CYS A 1137 12.67 39.99 18.71
N GLN A 1138 13.70 39.66 17.93
CA GLN A 1138 13.82 38.36 17.24
C GLN A 1138 12.72 38.03 16.22
N THR A 1139 12.09 39.05 15.63
CA THR A 1139 10.97 38.89 14.69
C THR A 1139 11.39 38.39 13.30
N SER A 1140 12.70 38.32 13.01
CA SER A 1140 13.27 37.77 11.78
C SER A 1140 14.42 36.76 11.98
N THR A 1141 14.52 36.12 13.15
CA THR A 1141 15.62 35.18 13.46
C THR A 1141 15.52 33.84 12.73
N GLY A 1142 14.32 33.27 12.59
CA GLY A 1142 13.97 32.06 11.84
C GLY A 1142 14.62 30.76 12.34
N GLU A 1143 14.25 29.63 11.72
CA GLU A 1143 14.75 28.29 12.08
C GLU A 1143 15.72 27.74 11.02
N GLU A 1144 16.84 27.15 11.47
CA GLU A 1144 17.93 26.68 10.61
C GLU A 1144 17.48 25.60 9.64
N LYS A 1145 16.77 24.61 10.19
CA LYS A 1145 16.31 23.43 9.44
C LYS A 1145 15.22 23.77 8.43
N LEU A 1146 14.66 24.98 8.51
CA LEU A 1146 13.60 25.50 7.65
C LEU A 1146 14.01 26.82 6.98
N SER A 1147 15.32 27.00 6.76
CA SER A 1147 15.86 28.24 6.21
C SER A 1147 15.35 28.58 4.80
N ASP A 1148 14.98 27.56 4.03
CA ASP A 1148 14.34 27.71 2.70
C ASP A 1148 12.83 28.01 2.78
N GLU A 1149 12.19 27.84 3.94
CA GLU A 1149 10.78 28.20 4.16
C GLU A 1149 10.60 29.60 4.78
N ALA A 1150 11.69 30.29 5.11
CA ALA A 1150 11.70 31.63 5.70
C ALA A 1150 10.72 31.78 6.89
N VAL A 1151 10.65 30.79 7.77
CA VAL A 1151 9.64 30.77 8.85
C VAL A 1151 10.06 31.68 10.01
N HIS A 1152 9.63 32.93 9.95
CA HIS A 1152 9.74 33.91 11.04
C HIS A 1152 8.56 34.88 11.02
N LEU A 1153 8.33 35.59 12.14
CA LEU A 1153 7.16 36.46 12.31
C LEU A 1153 7.02 37.50 11.18
N ALA A 1154 8.12 38.11 10.72
CA ALA A 1154 8.05 39.09 9.62
C ALA A 1154 7.59 38.49 8.28
N ALA A 1155 8.07 37.31 7.89
CA ALA A 1155 7.58 36.60 6.70
C ALA A 1155 6.13 36.15 6.89
N GLY A 1156 5.77 35.76 8.11
CA GLY A 1156 4.39 35.49 8.52
C GLY A 1156 3.44 36.65 8.31
N MET A 1157 3.86 37.88 8.65
CA MET A 1157 3.07 39.10 8.40
C MET A 1157 2.89 39.37 6.90
N LEU A 1158 3.93 39.15 6.07
CA LEU A 1158 3.83 39.25 4.62
C LEU A 1158 2.82 38.25 4.03
N ALA A 1159 2.88 36.99 4.50
CA ALA A 1159 1.97 35.92 4.11
C ALA A 1159 0.53 36.16 4.61
N ALA A 1160 0.37 36.80 5.77
CA ALA A 1160 -0.94 37.18 6.30
C ALA A 1160 -1.61 38.31 5.52
N GLY A 1161 -0.84 39.14 4.79
CA GLY A 1161 -1.41 40.15 3.90
C GLY A 1161 -0.62 41.45 3.80
N TYR A 1162 0.24 41.75 4.78
CA TYR A 1162 1.02 43.00 4.81
C TYR A 1162 1.91 43.12 3.57
N ARG A 1163 1.98 44.34 3.01
CA ARG A 1163 2.83 44.63 1.84
C ARG A 1163 4.28 44.85 2.23
N ARG A 1164 4.50 45.37 3.43
CA ARG A 1164 5.79 45.79 3.94
C ARG A 1164 5.88 45.58 5.45
N VAL A 1165 7.05 45.15 5.92
CA VAL A 1165 7.28 44.85 7.33
C VAL A 1165 8.63 45.40 7.75
N VAL A 1166 8.67 46.15 8.85
CA VAL A 1166 9.89 46.50 9.55
C VAL A 1166 10.02 45.56 10.74
N ALA A 1167 11.18 44.92 10.88
CA ALA A 1167 11.43 43.90 11.89
C ALA A 1167 12.87 43.97 12.42
N THR A 1168 13.20 43.11 13.37
CA THR A 1168 14.55 43.01 13.95
C THR A 1168 15.13 41.61 13.81
N MET A 1169 16.43 41.51 13.48
CA MET A 1169 17.16 40.23 13.35
C MET A 1169 17.57 39.65 14.72
N TRP A 1170 17.73 40.49 15.74
CA TRP A 1170 18.00 40.10 17.13
C TRP A 1170 17.44 41.14 18.10
N SER A 1171 17.57 40.89 19.41
CA SER A 1171 17.06 41.78 20.44
C SER A 1171 17.70 43.17 20.38
N ILE A 1172 16.88 44.20 20.42
CA ILE A 1172 17.28 45.62 20.43
C ILE A 1172 17.06 46.23 21.82
N GLY A 1173 17.77 47.31 22.13
CA GLY A 1173 17.58 48.07 23.35
C GLY A 1173 16.41 49.05 23.25
N ASP A 1174 15.73 49.30 24.39
CA ASP A 1174 14.55 50.16 24.49
C ASP A 1174 14.77 51.58 23.93
N GLN A 1175 15.89 52.23 24.25
CA GLN A 1175 16.16 53.60 23.79
C GLN A 1175 16.40 53.68 22.26
N PRO A 1176 17.32 52.87 21.66
CA PRO A 1176 17.46 52.81 20.20
C PRO A 1176 16.15 52.49 19.46
N ALA A 1177 15.31 51.60 20.02
CA ALA A 1177 14.00 51.27 19.45
C ALA A 1177 13.11 52.50 19.29
N GLN A 1178 12.96 53.27 20.37
CA GLN A 1178 12.20 54.51 20.37
C GLN A 1178 12.76 55.56 19.40
N GLU A 1179 14.09 55.70 19.32
CA GLU A 1179 14.74 56.67 18.42
C GLU A 1179 14.51 56.32 16.95
N VAL A 1180 14.69 55.05 16.58
CA VAL A 1180 14.49 54.57 15.21
C VAL A 1180 13.02 54.69 14.81
N ALA A 1181 12.08 54.26 15.65
CA ALA A 1181 10.66 54.36 15.36
C ALA A 1181 10.24 55.83 15.17
N ASN A 1182 10.65 56.73 16.05
CA ASN A 1182 10.33 58.16 15.91
C ASN A 1182 10.91 58.77 14.63
N SER A 1183 12.17 58.46 14.29
CA SER A 1183 12.79 58.97 13.05
C SER A 1183 12.13 58.41 11.80
N PHE A 1184 11.81 57.11 11.80
CA PHE A 1184 11.10 56.41 10.72
C PHE A 1184 9.76 57.06 10.42
N TYR A 1185 8.93 57.24 11.44
CA TYR A 1185 7.60 57.79 11.27
C TYR A 1185 7.63 59.27 10.85
N LYS A 1186 8.53 60.08 11.43
CA LYS A 1186 8.75 61.49 11.00
C LYS A 1186 9.12 61.58 9.53
N TYR A 1187 9.94 60.65 9.04
CA TYR A 1187 10.29 60.59 7.62
C TYR A 1187 9.05 60.32 6.75
N LEU A 1188 8.26 59.29 7.08
CA LEU A 1188 7.04 58.95 6.34
C LEU A 1188 6.06 60.13 6.24
N TRP A 1189 5.84 60.86 7.34
CA TRP A 1189 4.94 62.00 7.34
C TRP A 1189 5.48 63.22 6.58
N SER A 1190 6.78 63.50 6.69
CA SER A 1190 7.40 64.65 6.00
C SER A 1190 7.55 64.49 4.49
N HIS A 1191 7.55 63.25 3.99
CA HIS A 1191 7.73 62.92 2.57
C HIS A 1191 6.46 62.39 1.91
N ARG A 1192 5.30 62.68 2.50
CA ARG A 1192 4.00 62.27 1.97
C ARG A 1192 3.66 63.07 0.72
N GLU A 1193 3.10 62.43 -0.31
CA GLU A 1193 2.63 63.13 -1.51
C GLU A 1193 1.45 64.07 -1.17
N GLY A 1194 1.45 65.25 -1.81
CA GLY A 1194 0.69 66.44 -1.41
C GLY A 1194 -0.84 66.40 -1.51
N ASP A 1195 -1.44 65.31 -2.01
CA ASP A 1195 -2.90 65.14 -2.18
C ASP A 1195 -3.48 63.96 -1.36
N SER A 1196 -2.75 63.50 -0.34
CA SER A 1196 -3.17 62.36 0.46
C SER A 1196 -4.22 62.76 1.52
N ASP A 1197 -5.50 62.48 1.25
CA ASP A 1197 -6.73 62.67 2.05
C ASP A 1197 -6.69 62.12 3.51
N GLY A 1198 -5.69 62.47 4.33
CA GLY A 1198 -5.53 62.01 5.72
C GLY A 1198 -5.21 60.51 5.94
N GLY A 1199 -5.21 59.68 4.88
CA GLY A 1199 -4.86 58.24 4.96
C GLY A 1199 -3.38 57.94 5.23
N PHE A 1200 -3.09 56.95 6.09
CA PHE A 1200 -1.72 56.50 6.35
C PHE A 1200 -1.17 55.72 5.14
N ASP A 1201 0.04 56.08 4.68
CA ASP A 1201 0.73 55.48 3.55
C ASP A 1201 2.11 54.96 3.96
N GLY A 1202 2.33 53.66 3.84
CA GLY A 1202 3.60 53.01 4.13
C GLY A 1202 4.59 52.97 2.96
N THR A 1203 4.27 53.53 1.78
CA THR A 1203 5.04 53.36 0.53
C THR A 1203 6.54 53.66 0.67
N LEU A 1204 6.89 54.67 1.45
CA LEU A 1204 8.28 55.08 1.69
C LEU A 1204 8.97 54.36 2.86
N SER A 1205 8.42 53.27 3.39
CA SER A 1205 8.94 52.65 4.62
C SER A 1205 10.39 52.16 4.53
N ALA A 1206 10.84 51.65 3.38
CA ALA A 1206 12.25 51.24 3.24
C ALA A 1206 13.19 52.44 3.33
N TYR A 1207 12.83 53.56 2.69
CA TYR A 1207 13.58 54.82 2.75
C TYR A 1207 13.54 55.42 4.15
N ALA A 1208 12.39 55.36 4.81
CA ALA A 1208 12.22 55.80 6.20
C ALA A 1208 13.11 55.02 7.15
N LEU A 1209 13.20 53.69 6.99
CA LEU A 1209 14.07 52.85 7.82
C LEU A 1209 15.54 53.14 7.55
N HIS A 1210 15.92 53.23 6.27
CA HIS A 1210 17.28 53.56 5.87
C HIS A 1210 17.73 54.90 6.46
N HIS A 1211 16.89 55.94 6.37
CA HIS A 1211 17.14 57.24 6.98
C HIS A 1211 17.26 57.15 8.50
N ALA A 1212 16.33 56.46 9.18
CA ALA A 1212 16.35 56.31 10.63
C ALA A 1212 17.62 55.59 11.12
N VAL A 1213 18.03 54.53 10.42
CA VAL A 1213 19.26 53.77 10.72
C VAL A 1213 20.51 54.59 10.44
N GLN A 1214 20.56 55.35 9.34
CA GLN A 1214 21.67 56.28 9.07
C GLN A 1214 21.78 57.35 10.15
N GLN A 1215 20.68 57.95 10.59
CA GLN A 1215 20.69 58.92 11.69
C GLN A 1215 21.21 58.32 13.00
N LEU A 1216 20.79 57.10 13.32
CA LEU A 1216 21.29 56.39 14.50
C LEU A 1216 22.81 56.12 14.37
N ARG A 1217 23.25 55.60 13.22
CA ARG A 1217 24.66 55.33 12.93
C ARG A 1217 25.53 56.57 13.03
N HIS A 1218 25.07 57.74 12.55
CA HIS A 1218 25.85 58.99 12.62
C HIS A 1218 26.10 59.47 14.06
N ARG A 1219 25.28 59.07 15.02
CA ARG A 1219 25.45 59.43 16.44
C ARG A 1219 26.31 58.42 17.20
N LEU A 1220 26.38 57.19 16.69
CA LEU A 1220 27.16 56.10 17.26
C LEU A 1220 28.57 56.08 16.67
N ASP A 1221 29.48 55.40 17.35
CA ASP A 1221 30.79 55.08 16.80
C ASP A 1221 30.74 53.80 15.94
N ASN A 1222 31.87 53.41 15.35
CA ASN A 1222 32.00 52.15 14.61
C ASN A 1222 32.54 51.02 15.51
N SER A 1223 32.20 51.00 16.80
CA SER A 1223 32.53 49.86 17.68
C SER A 1223 31.59 48.67 17.46
N GLU A 1224 32.00 47.47 17.86
CA GLU A 1224 31.15 46.27 17.80
C GLU A 1224 29.79 46.46 18.51
N SER A 1225 29.78 47.11 19.68
CA SER A 1225 28.55 47.43 20.42
C SER A 1225 27.62 48.37 19.65
N SER A 1226 28.17 49.35 18.93
CA SER A 1226 27.38 50.26 18.12
C SER A 1226 26.81 49.56 16.90
N LEU A 1227 27.59 48.70 16.23
CA LEU A 1227 27.08 47.87 15.13
C LEU A 1227 25.93 46.97 15.59
N LEU A 1228 26.08 46.28 16.73
CA LEU A 1228 25.02 45.43 17.30
C LEU A 1228 23.74 46.20 17.64
N THR A 1229 23.82 47.52 17.77
CA THR A 1229 22.68 48.39 18.09
C THR A 1229 21.83 48.75 16.86
N TRP A 1230 22.44 49.07 15.72
CA TRP A 1230 21.69 49.54 14.53
C TRP A 1230 21.54 48.49 13.42
N VAL A 1231 22.44 47.51 13.32
CA VAL A 1231 22.36 46.44 12.31
C VAL A 1231 21.10 45.54 12.42
N PRO A 1232 20.46 45.29 13.58
CA PRO A 1232 19.31 44.39 13.60
C PRO A 1232 18.09 44.90 12.82
N TYR A 1233 17.96 46.20 12.53
CA TYR A 1233 16.77 46.76 11.88
C TYR A 1233 16.72 46.41 10.39
N VAL A 1234 15.67 45.73 9.97
CA VAL A 1234 15.52 45.20 8.62
C VAL A 1234 14.14 45.49 8.05
N HIS A 1235 14.09 45.77 6.75
CA HIS A 1235 12.86 45.95 5.99
C HIS A 1235 12.58 44.74 5.10
N PHE A 1236 11.33 44.29 5.05
CA PHE A 1236 10.84 43.23 4.17
C PHE A 1236 9.67 43.71 3.32
N GLY A 1237 9.54 43.19 2.10
CA GLY A 1237 8.39 43.40 1.21
C GLY A 1237 8.52 44.55 0.19
N TYR A 1238 7.38 44.94 -0.40
CA TYR A 1238 7.28 45.87 -1.54
C TYR A 1238 7.17 47.34 -1.10
#